data_AF-A0A928GSG8-F1
#
_entry.id   AF-A0A928GSG8-F1
#
_cell.length_a   1.000
_cell.length_b   1.000
_cell.length_c   1.000
_cell.angle_alpha   90.00
_cell.angle_beta   90.00
_cell.angle_gamma   90.00
#
_symmetry.space_group_name_H-M   'P 1'
#
loop_
_entity.id
_entity.type
_entity.pdbx_description
1 polymer ?
#
loop_
_entity_poly.entity_id
_entity_poly.type
_entity_poly.pdbx_seq_one_letter_code
_entity_poly.pdbx_strand_id
1 'polypeptide(L)'
;RLVSAYKDNVAFILGPKVEQFAPKTQHQADFFQIQDIDTVISLKAETHNFPTTVEPFNGAATGGGGEIRDRLAGGKGSIPLAGTAVYMTSYPRTEGTREWEQGFEERKWLYQDPADILIKASNGASDFGNKFGQPLINGSLLTFEHQEEGKEFGYDKVIMLAGGIGFARKDDSLKEDPEPGDLIIVLGGDNYRIGMGGGAVSSVDTGQYSNAIELNAVQRANPEMQKRVANVVRAMTECGNNPIRSIHDHGAGGHLNCLSELIDKSGGKINIDKLPVGDPTLSDKEIIGNESQERMGLLVNKENTEIIRQTALRERAPYFLVGEATNDERLRFIREEGGNAIDLTLSDFFGSTPKTIMHDTDKPYHFNDIKYKNEEFNKYLEQVLQLEAVACKDWLTNKVDRSVTGRVALQQCAGAIQLPLNNLGISALDYQGKRGIGTALGHSPVAALADPAKGSRLAVAESLTNVIWAPIEENLKGVSLSANWMWPAKNEGENTRLYKAVKALSDFCIELGINVPTGKDSLSMTQKYPNGQKVMSPGTVIVTAVGEVSDIRKTIKPVVRQDNETELLYIDFSKGNFQLGGSSFAQVIDRIGNDTPDVKDTAYFKNCFNTIQKLIEEGLIVAGHDVSAGGLITTLLEMTFANCEGGLNIDLSSFNNNDIISVAFSEQPAVVIQVKGNKAKEILSSNNIDFVVIGKPQGKREITLKKDSETYNLNIDTLRDVWYKSSYLLDRKQSGATKAKERFENYKRQDLRYDFSNKFTGKAADLGIGMHRREPSGIKAAIIREKGVNGDREMAYALYLAGFDVKDVHTTDLINGREDLSDVNMIVFVGGFSNSDVLGSAKGWAGALLYNEKARTAIENFYARKDTLSLGVCNGCQLMTALKLVYPDHEEHPVMLHNDSHKFESNFVNVDINHSNSIMLSSLEGCRLGVWIAHGEGKFNFPYFKDKYNIAMSYSFDEYPGNPNGSDWSVAAICSNDGRHLAMMPHIERAFLPWQWPYYPEGRNMDEVAPWIEAFRNAFNWIKNNK
;
A
#
# COMPACT_ATOMS: atom_id res chain seq x y z
N ARG A 1 -22.52 4.64 -10.49
CA ARG A 1 -21.59 3.50 -10.68
C ARG A 1 -21.53 2.54 -9.48
N LEU A 2 -22.30 2.75 -8.42
CA LEU A 2 -22.30 1.88 -7.24
C LEU A 2 -22.95 0.52 -7.54
N VAL A 3 -22.33 -0.58 -7.10
CA VAL A 3 -22.81 -1.95 -7.25
C VAL A 3 -23.24 -2.55 -5.91
N SER A 4 -22.41 -2.39 -4.87
CA SER A 4 -22.72 -2.83 -3.49
C SER A 4 -22.24 -1.80 -2.47
N ALA A 5 -23.07 -1.53 -1.46
CA ALA A 5 -22.77 -0.67 -0.32
C ALA A 5 -23.59 -1.09 0.91
N TYR A 6 -23.00 -0.97 2.10
CA TYR A 6 -23.63 -1.22 3.41
C TYR A 6 -24.28 -2.61 3.58
N LYS A 7 -23.87 -3.59 2.78
CA LYS A 7 -24.41 -4.96 2.77
C LYS A 7 -23.32 -6.04 2.72
N ASP A 8 -22.07 -5.61 2.83
CA ASP A 8 -20.89 -6.46 2.70
C ASP A 8 -19.69 -5.81 3.41
N ASN A 9 -18.61 -6.55 3.56
CA ASN A 9 -17.35 -6.12 4.18
C ASN A 9 -16.67 -5.01 3.38
N VAL A 10 -16.98 -4.88 2.09
CA VAL A 10 -16.45 -3.87 1.18
C VAL A 10 -17.56 -3.20 0.38
N ALA A 11 -17.26 -2.01 -0.14
CA ALA A 11 -18.08 -1.41 -1.19
C ALA A 11 -17.55 -1.82 -2.56
N PHE A 12 -18.46 -2.03 -3.52
CA PHE A 12 -18.12 -2.26 -4.92
C PHE A 12 -18.66 -1.15 -5.81
N ILE A 13 -17.81 -0.65 -6.70
CA ILE A 13 -18.19 0.23 -7.81
C ILE A 13 -17.88 -0.46 -9.14
N LEU A 14 -18.59 -0.05 -10.20
CA LEU A 14 -18.39 -0.61 -11.54
C LEU A 14 -16.95 -0.33 -12.02
N GLY A 15 -16.26 -1.38 -12.42
CA GLY A 15 -14.94 -1.33 -13.06
C GLY A 15 -15.04 -1.61 -14.57
N PRO A 16 -13.90 -1.56 -15.27
CA PRO A 16 -13.84 -1.82 -16.70
C PRO A 16 -13.78 -3.31 -17.01
N LYS A 17 -13.84 -3.63 -18.31
CA LYS A 17 -13.45 -4.93 -18.83
C LYS A 17 -11.92 -5.00 -18.95
N VAL A 18 -11.31 -6.09 -18.46
CA VAL A 18 -9.84 -6.25 -18.38
C VAL A 18 -9.42 -7.68 -18.70
N GLU A 19 -8.11 -7.88 -18.89
CA GLU A 19 -7.51 -9.21 -19.09
C GLU A 19 -7.17 -9.89 -17.74
N GLN A 20 -7.85 -10.99 -17.44
CA GLN A 20 -7.47 -11.90 -16.37
C GLN A 20 -6.41 -12.89 -16.89
N PHE A 21 -5.24 -12.90 -16.25
CA PHE A 21 -4.16 -13.85 -16.52
C PHE A 21 -4.01 -14.83 -15.35
N ALA A 22 -4.46 -16.07 -15.53
CA ALA A 22 -4.53 -17.08 -14.47
C ALA A 22 -4.33 -18.51 -15.01
N PRO A 23 -3.91 -19.48 -14.18
CA PRO A 23 -3.88 -20.88 -14.54
C PRO A 23 -5.24 -21.38 -15.00
N LYS A 24 -5.27 -22.22 -16.04
CA LYS A 24 -6.50 -22.82 -16.55
C LYS A 24 -7.22 -23.67 -15.50
N THR A 25 -6.46 -24.41 -14.68
CA THR A 25 -6.96 -25.12 -13.51
C THR A 25 -6.09 -24.81 -12.29
N GLN A 26 -6.72 -24.77 -11.11
CA GLN A 26 -6.07 -24.24 -9.90
C GLN A 26 -5.62 -25.33 -8.91
N HIS A 27 -6.21 -26.53 -9.00
CA HIS A 27 -5.96 -27.65 -8.09
C HIS A 27 -4.81 -28.58 -8.55
N GLN A 28 -4.21 -28.30 -9.70
CA GLN A 28 -3.09 -29.05 -10.28
C GLN A 28 -2.16 -28.11 -11.04
N ALA A 29 -1.00 -28.61 -11.49
CA ALA A 29 -0.13 -27.87 -12.37
C ALA A 29 -0.77 -27.71 -13.76
N ASP A 30 -0.90 -26.47 -14.25
CA ASP A 30 -1.53 -26.17 -15.53
C ASP A 30 -1.03 -24.85 -16.11
N PHE A 31 -1.31 -24.60 -17.38
CA PHE A 31 -0.85 -23.43 -18.10
C PHE A 31 -1.69 -22.19 -17.77
N PHE A 32 -1.03 -21.03 -17.72
CA PHE A 32 -1.69 -19.74 -17.67
C PHE A 32 -2.41 -19.45 -18.99
N GLN A 33 -3.57 -18.81 -18.88
CA GLN A 33 -4.38 -18.35 -20.02
C GLN A 33 -4.90 -16.94 -19.76
N ILE A 34 -5.29 -16.26 -20.84
CA ILE A 34 -5.95 -14.96 -20.78
C ILE A 34 -7.45 -15.14 -21.01
N GLN A 35 -8.25 -14.58 -20.11
CA GLN A 35 -9.70 -14.45 -20.26
C GLN A 35 -10.08 -12.98 -20.06
N ASP A 36 -11.01 -12.48 -20.88
CA ASP A 36 -11.56 -11.15 -20.61
C ASP A 36 -12.69 -11.26 -19.59
N ILE A 37 -12.69 -10.36 -18.60
CA ILE A 37 -13.69 -10.31 -17.54
C ILE A 37 -14.24 -8.90 -17.35
N ASP A 38 -15.52 -8.79 -17.01
CA ASP A 38 -16.10 -7.56 -16.47
C ASP A 38 -15.80 -7.47 -14.97
N THR A 39 -15.35 -6.31 -14.51
CA THR A 39 -14.89 -6.13 -13.12
C THR A 39 -15.74 -5.16 -12.31
N VAL A 40 -15.60 -5.28 -10.99
CA VAL A 40 -15.97 -4.26 -10.01
C VAL A 40 -14.73 -3.91 -9.19
N ILE A 41 -14.62 -2.65 -8.77
CA ILE A 41 -13.52 -2.14 -7.94
C ILE A 41 -14.00 -2.14 -6.49
N SER A 42 -13.18 -2.71 -5.60
CA SER A 42 -13.43 -2.73 -4.16
C SER A 42 -12.64 -1.64 -3.44
N LEU A 43 -13.27 -1.01 -2.45
CA LEU A 43 -12.59 -0.14 -1.48
C LEU A 43 -13.02 -0.48 -0.05
N LYS A 44 -12.04 -0.49 0.87
CA LYS A 44 -12.26 -0.66 2.31
C LYS A 44 -11.13 0.02 3.09
N ALA A 45 -11.48 0.48 4.29
CA ALA A 45 -10.54 0.94 5.30
C ALA A 45 -11.05 0.53 6.69
N GLU A 46 -10.09 0.32 7.58
CA GLU A 46 -10.22 -0.26 8.92
C GLU A 46 -9.30 0.52 9.87
N THR A 47 -9.62 0.54 11.16
CA THR A 47 -8.75 1.15 12.18
C THR A 47 -8.42 0.18 13.29
N HIS A 48 -7.19 0.25 13.81
CA HIS A 48 -6.70 -0.63 14.86
C HIS A 48 -6.03 0.14 16.01
N ASN A 49 -6.74 1.17 16.48
CA ASN A 49 -6.25 2.22 17.38
C ASN A 49 -5.77 1.70 18.75
N PHE A 50 -6.66 1.02 19.51
CA PHE A 50 -6.33 0.54 20.85
C PHE A 50 -5.22 -0.53 20.84
N PRO A 51 -5.29 -1.60 20.03
CA PRO A 51 -4.23 -2.60 19.99
C PRO A 51 -2.87 -1.97 19.63
N THR A 52 -2.85 -1.02 18.70
CA THR A 52 -1.61 -0.33 18.31
C THR A 52 -1.07 0.57 19.42
N THR A 53 -1.93 1.14 20.26
CA THR A 53 -1.51 1.95 21.42
C THR A 53 -0.78 1.09 22.46
N VAL A 54 -1.22 -0.16 22.65
CA VAL A 54 -0.66 -1.10 23.65
C VAL A 54 0.57 -1.83 23.10
N GLU A 55 0.42 -2.48 21.95
CA GLU A 55 1.46 -3.25 21.26
C GLU A 55 1.45 -2.89 19.76
N PRO A 56 2.26 -1.90 19.34
CA PRO A 56 2.13 -1.30 18.02
C PRO A 56 2.45 -2.23 16.86
N PHE A 57 3.39 -3.18 17.01
CA PHE A 57 3.81 -4.01 15.88
C PHE A 57 2.68 -4.94 15.44
N ASN A 58 2.18 -5.79 16.34
CA ASN A 58 1.08 -6.69 15.99
C ASN A 58 -0.22 -5.91 15.83
N GLY A 59 -0.45 -4.85 16.61
CA GLY A 59 -1.61 -3.98 16.43
C GLY A 59 -1.74 -3.47 15.00
N ALA A 60 -0.67 -2.93 14.42
CA ALA A 60 -0.65 -2.47 13.04
C ALA A 60 -0.66 -3.62 12.01
N ALA A 61 0.09 -4.70 12.28
CA ALA A 61 0.17 -5.86 11.39
C ALA A 61 -1.20 -6.53 11.22
N THR A 62 -1.94 -6.76 12.31
CA THR A 62 -3.28 -7.35 12.26
C THR A 62 -4.33 -6.36 11.77
N GLY A 63 -4.11 -5.05 11.94
CA GLY A 63 -4.94 -4.03 11.28
C GLY A 63 -4.88 -4.17 9.74
N GLY A 64 -3.67 -4.28 9.19
CA GLY A 64 -3.47 -4.59 7.77
C GLY A 64 -4.02 -5.96 7.39
N GLY A 65 -3.80 -6.98 8.22
CA GLY A 65 -4.31 -8.34 7.99
C GLY A 65 -5.83 -8.41 7.96
N GLY A 66 -6.53 -7.80 8.91
CA GLY A 66 -8.00 -7.75 8.96
C GLY A 66 -8.59 -7.08 7.73
N GLU A 67 -8.05 -5.92 7.35
CA GLU A 67 -8.50 -5.18 6.16
C GLU A 67 -8.33 -5.99 4.86
N ILE A 68 -7.23 -6.73 4.74
CA ILE A 68 -7.00 -7.63 3.60
C ILE A 68 -8.05 -8.75 3.58
N ARG A 69 -8.41 -9.32 4.75
CA ARG A 69 -9.44 -10.37 4.81
C ARG A 69 -10.81 -9.85 4.43
N ASP A 70 -11.16 -8.63 4.85
CA ASP A 70 -12.38 -7.97 4.40
C ASP A 70 -12.45 -7.85 2.88
N ARG A 71 -11.35 -7.39 2.27
CA ARG A 71 -11.29 -7.33 0.80
C ARG A 71 -11.33 -8.68 0.13
N LEU A 72 -10.75 -9.73 0.73
CA LEU A 72 -10.88 -11.10 0.22
C LEU A 72 -12.33 -11.61 0.33
N ALA A 73 -13.07 -11.18 1.36
CA ALA A 73 -14.44 -11.59 1.64
C ALA A 73 -15.52 -10.76 0.91
N GLY A 74 -15.15 -9.80 0.08
CA GLY A 74 -16.10 -9.01 -0.70
C GLY A 74 -16.83 -9.86 -1.75
N GLY A 75 -18.15 -9.85 -1.74
CA GLY A 75 -18.99 -10.66 -2.62
C GLY A 75 -18.74 -12.15 -2.40
N LYS A 76 -18.55 -12.91 -3.48
CA LYS A 76 -18.13 -14.32 -3.44
C LYS A 76 -16.60 -14.49 -3.41
N GLY A 77 -15.87 -13.39 -3.26
CA GLY A 77 -14.43 -13.33 -3.30
C GLY A 77 -13.93 -12.16 -4.13
N SER A 78 -12.89 -11.49 -3.65
CA SER A 78 -12.26 -10.34 -4.31
C SER A 78 -10.74 -10.41 -4.17
N ILE A 79 -10.01 -9.72 -5.04
CA ILE A 79 -8.54 -9.73 -5.12
C ILE A 79 -8.01 -8.38 -4.60
N PRO A 80 -7.32 -8.35 -3.43
CA PRO A 80 -6.58 -7.19 -2.96
C PRO A 80 -5.45 -6.83 -3.92
N LEU A 81 -5.31 -5.54 -4.27
CA LEU A 81 -4.25 -5.07 -5.18
C LEU A 81 -3.20 -4.22 -4.48
N ALA A 82 -3.62 -3.22 -3.70
CA ALA A 82 -2.69 -2.31 -3.02
C ALA A 82 -3.29 -1.80 -1.71
N GLY A 83 -2.43 -1.37 -0.80
CA GLY A 83 -2.81 -0.84 0.51
C GLY A 83 -2.42 0.60 0.75
N THR A 84 -2.98 1.10 1.84
CA THR A 84 -2.82 2.43 2.38
C THR A 84 -2.64 2.33 3.89
N ALA A 85 -1.73 3.13 4.46
CA ALA A 85 -1.52 3.18 5.91
C ALA A 85 -1.50 4.63 6.42
N VAL A 86 -2.22 4.91 7.52
CA VAL A 86 -2.20 6.22 8.18
C VAL A 86 -1.81 6.07 9.65
N TYR A 87 -0.92 6.94 10.11
CA TYR A 87 -0.43 6.98 11.48
C TYR A 87 -0.70 8.37 12.07
N MET A 88 -1.41 8.44 13.20
CA MET A 88 -1.52 9.69 13.97
C MET A 88 -1.15 9.46 15.43
N THR A 89 -0.17 10.20 15.93
CA THR A 89 0.38 10.07 17.29
C THR A 89 0.65 11.43 17.92
N SER A 90 0.92 11.45 19.22
CA SER A 90 1.58 12.58 19.88
C SER A 90 2.99 12.85 19.33
N TYR A 91 3.63 13.95 19.75
CA TYR A 91 4.96 14.31 19.27
C TYR A 91 6.03 13.27 19.64
N PRO A 92 6.85 12.83 18.67
CA PRO A 92 7.89 11.82 18.90
C PRO A 92 9.12 12.36 19.64
N ARG A 93 9.28 13.70 19.73
CA ARG A 93 10.36 14.37 20.47
C ARG A 93 11.76 13.82 20.13
N THR A 94 12.03 13.66 18.83
CA THR A 94 13.26 13.00 18.33
C THR A 94 14.56 13.75 18.68
N GLU A 95 14.48 15.06 18.93
CA GLU A 95 15.61 15.89 19.37
C GLU A 95 15.37 16.59 20.71
N GLY A 96 14.11 16.75 21.14
CA GLY A 96 13.71 17.41 22.39
C GLY A 96 13.86 18.94 22.41
N THR A 97 14.43 19.55 21.36
CA THR A 97 14.69 21.00 21.27
C THR A 97 13.75 21.75 20.32
N ARG A 98 12.75 21.08 19.74
CA ARG A 98 11.80 21.73 18.80
C ARG A 98 10.82 22.59 19.58
N GLU A 99 10.67 23.85 19.16
CA GLU A 99 9.91 24.86 19.90
C GLU A 99 8.44 24.46 20.10
N TRP A 100 7.78 23.92 19.07
CA TRP A 100 6.38 23.51 19.14
C TRP A 100 6.12 22.30 20.05
N GLU A 101 7.14 21.48 20.30
CA GLU A 101 7.02 20.33 21.22
C GLU A 101 7.05 20.79 22.70
N GLN A 102 7.44 22.04 22.97
CA GLN A 102 7.52 22.59 24.34
C GLN A 102 6.18 23.18 24.83
N GLY A 103 5.21 23.40 23.94
CA GLY A 103 3.88 23.89 24.29
C GLY A 103 3.05 22.89 25.09
N PHE A 104 3.46 21.62 25.11
CA PHE A 104 2.82 20.53 25.84
C PHE A 104 3.89 19.73 26.60
N GLU A 105 3.80 19.68 27.92
CA GLU A 105 4.76 18.94 28.75
C GLU A 105 4.70 17.43 28.45
N GLU A 106 5.86 16.82 28.22
CA GLU A 106 5.92 15.37 28.03
C GLU A 106 5.45 14.67 29.31
N ARG A 107 4.44 13.81 29.17
CA ARG A 107 3.90 13.01 30.27
C ARG A 107 4.49 11.61 30.25
N LYS A 108 4.39 10.92 31.39
CA LYS A 108 4.79 9.52 31.48
C LYS A 108 3.81 8.63 30.71
N TRP A 109 4.23 8.12 29.56
CA TRP A 109 3.44 7.24 28.70
C TRP A 109 2.97 5.97 29.43
N LEU A 110 1.72 5.56 29.19
CA LEU A 110 1.11 4.39 29.85
C LEU A 110 1.67 3.07 29.30
N TYR A 111 1.90 3.00 27.98
CA TYR A 111 2.41 1.82 27.30
C TYR A 111 3.74 2.08 26.59
N GLN A 112 3.76 2.91 25.55
CA GLN A 112 4.95 3.19 24.73
C GLN A 112 5.01 4.68 24.35
N ASP A 113 6.21 5.20 24.13
CA ASP A 113 6.38 6.58 23.65
C ASP A 113 6.01 6.70 22.15
N PRO A 114 5.62 7.90 21.66
CA PRO A 114 5.14 8.07 20.31
C PRO A 114 6.15 7.70 19.22
N ALA A 115 7.45 7.92 19.43
CA ALA A 115 8.47 7.51 18.46
C ALA A 115 8.52 5.99 18.35
N ASP A 116 8.49 5.27 19.46
CA ASP A 116 8.45 3.80 19.47
C ASP A 116 7.16 3.26 18.83
N ILE A 117 6.01 3.90 19.06
CA ILE A 117 4.75 3.54 18.39
C ILE A 117 4.90 3.69 16.87
N LEU A 118 5.37 4.84 16.39
CA LEU A 118 5.56 5.10 14.96
C LEU A 118 6.48 4.06 14.32
N ILE A 119 7.61 3.74 14.95
CA ILE A 119 8.57 2.75 14.44
C ILE A 119 7.96 1.34 14.41
N LYS A 120 7.37 0.88 15.51
CA LYS A 120 6.84 -0.48 15.60
C LYS A 120 5.58 -0.67 14.76
N ALA A 121 4.65 0.30 14.74
CA ALA A 121 3.44 0.24 13.93
C ALA A 121 3.74 0.24 12.43
N SER A 122 4.64 1.12 11.98
CA SER A 122 5.03 1.13 10.57
C SER A 122 5.78 -0.15 10.17
N ASN A 123 6.61 -0.70 11.05
CA ASN A 123 7.24 -2.00 10.83
C ASN A 123 6.21 -3.12 10.73
N GLY A 124 5.23 -3.18 11.63
CA GLY A 124 4.17 -4.19 11.62
C GLY A 124 3.32 -4.15 10.35
N ALA A 125 2.87 -2.96 9.95
CA ALA A 125 2.11 -2.80 8.70
C ALA A 125 2.95 -3.20 7.46
N SER A 126 4.21 -2.78 7.40
CA SER A 126 5.12 -3.14 6.30
C SER A 126 5.44 -4.63 6.27
N ASP A 127 5.68 -5.26 7.43
CA ASP A 127 6.00 -6.68 7.54
C ASP A 127 4.85 -7.54 7.02
N PHE A 128 3.61 -7.19 7.42
CA PHE A 128 2.42 -7.88 6.93
C PHE A 128 2.26 -7.71 5.42
N GLY A 129 2.33 -6.47 4.91
CA GLY A 129 2.20 -6.18 3.48
C GLY A 129 3.26 -6.88 2.64
N ASN A 130 4.54 -6.81 3.04
CA ASN A 130 5.66 -7.41 2.34
C ASN A 130 5.53 -8.93 2.25
N LYS A 131 5.27 -9.60 3.39
CA LYS A 131 5.16 -11.07 3.46
C LYS A 131 3.90 -11.60 2.76
N PHE A 132 2.78 -10.89 2.88
CA PHE A 132 1.56 -11.22 2.15
C PHE A 132 1.73 -11.00 0.63
N GLY A 133 2.49 -9.96 0.24
CA GLY A 133 2.63 -9.53 -1.14
C GLY A 133 1.60 -8.49 -1.57
N GLN A 134 1.27 -7.56 -0.69
CA GLN A 134 0.49 -6.37 -1.00
C GLN A 134 1.39 -5.13 -0.93
N PRO A 135 1.53 -4.37 -2.03
CA PRO A 135 2.29 -3.12 -1.98
C PRO A 135 1.50 -2.07 -1.19
N LEU A 136 2.19 -1.23 -0.41
CA LEU A 136 1.58 -0.02 0.16
C LEU A 136 2.03 1.18 -0.66
N ILE A 137 1.09 1.79 -1.38
CA ILE A 137 1.38 2.82 -2.39
C ILE A 137 0.84 4.20 -2.01
N ASN A 138 0.14 4.31 -0.87
CA ASN A 138 -0.45 5.54 -0.37
C ASN A 138 -0.42 5.56 1.17
N GLY A 139 -0.49 6.73 1.79
CA GLY A 139 -0.50 6.85 3.24
C GLY A 139 -0.38 8.28 3.76
N SER A 140 -0.45 8.42 5.08
CA SER A 140 -0.36 9.72 5.76
C SER A 140 0.24 9.59 7.16
N LEU A 141 0.84 10.66 7.66
CA LEU A 141 1.38 10.76 9.02
C LEU A 141 1.01 12.13 9.59
N LEU A 142 0.49 12.15 10.82
CA LEU A 142 0.26 13.39 11.57
C LEU A 142 0.76 13.21 13.01
N THR A 143 1.52 14.19 13.50
CA THR A 143 1.87 14.29 14.92
C THR A 143 1.20 15.55 15.48
N PHE A 144 0.55 15.44 16.64
CA PHE A 144 -0.15 16.59 17.21
C PHE A 144 -0.30 16.48 18.71
N GLU A 145 0.05 17.56 19.41
CA GLU A 145 -0.32 17.84 20.79
C GLU A 145 -0.55 19.34 20.94
N HIS A 146 -1.54 19.72 21.76
CA HIS A 146 -1.80 21.12 22.10
C HIS A 146 -2.57 21.22 23.41
N GLN A 147 -2.29 22.26 24.19
CA GLN A 147 -2.98 22.53 25.45
C GLN A 147 -3.40 24.01 25.52
N GLU A 148 -4.70 24.24 25.72
CA GLU A 148 -5.26 25.59 25.82
C GLU A 148 -6.55 25.57 26.63
N GLU A 149 -6.81 26.62 27.42
CA GLU A 149 -8.02 26.78 28.26
C GLU A 149 -8.35 25.57 29.16
N GLY A 150 -7.31 24.87 29.66
CA GLY A 150 -7.48 23.70 30.52
C GLY A 150 -7.93 22.43 29.77
N LYS A 151 -7.90 22.43 28.44
CA LYS A 151 -8.09 21.24 27.60
C LYS A 151 -6.75 20.76 27.06
N GLU A 152 -6.58 19.45 27.04
CA GLU A 152 -5.39 18.78 26.53
C GLU A 152 -5.79 17.92 25.34
N PHE A 153 -5.21 18.24 24.19
CA PHE A 153 -5.43 17.53 22.94
C PHE A 153 -4.19 16.78 22.50
N GLY A 154 -4.36 15.52 22.10
CA GLY A 154 -3.26 14.66 21.67
C GLY A 154 -3.73 13.29 21.18
N TYR A 155 -2.91 12.65 20.35
CA TYR A 155 -3.15 11.29 19.89
C TYR A 155 -2.40 10.27 20.76
N ASP A 156 -2.71 10.27 22.06
CA ASP A 156 -2.19 9.31 23.05
C ASP A 156 -2.73 7.91 22.79
N LYS A 157 -4.05 7.84 22.56
CA LYS A 157 -4.66 6.72 21.86
C LYS A 157 -4.49 7.02 20.38
N VAL A 158 -3.63 6.23 19.74
CA VAL A 158 -3.16 6.53 18.39
C VAL A 158 -4.20 6.18 17.35
N ILE A 159 -4.10 6.80 16.17
CA ILE A 159 -4.81 6.33 14.99
C ILE A 159 -3.86 5.48 14.17
N MET A 160 -4.25 4.22 13.96
CA MET A 160 -3.64 3.34 12.97
C MET A 160 -4.75 2.91 12.03
N LEU A 161 -4.73 3.44 10.81
CA LEU A 161 -5.66 3.04 9.76
C LEU A 161 -4.92 2.18 8.74
N ALA A 162 -5.53 1.05 8.40
CA ALA A 162 -5.19 0.26 7.22
C ALA A 162 -6.34 0.37 6.22
N GLY A 163 -6.03 0.56 4.96
CA GLY A 163 -7.02 0.56 3.89
C GLY A 163 -6.45 -0.03 2.62
N GLY A 164 -7.30 -0.19 1.61
CA GLY A 164 -6.83 -0.69 0.34
C GLY A 164 -7.87 -0.72 -0.76
N ILE A 165 -7.36 -1.00 -1.95
CA ILE A 165 -8.11 -1.13 -3.19
C ILE A 165 -7.92 -2.53 -3.77
N GLY A 166 -8.91 -2.99 -4.52
CA GLY A 166 -8.91 -4.31 -5.13
C GLY A 166 -9.98 -4.41 -6.20
N PHE A 167 -10.20 -5.62 -6.71
CA PHE A 167 -11.24 -5.85 -7.70
C PHE A 167 -11.83 -7.26 -7.58
N ALA A 168 -13.03 -7.43 -8.10
CA ALA A 168 -13.66 -8.73 -8.29
C ALA A 168 -14.25 -8.85 -9.70
N ARG A 169 -14.61 -10.06 -10.10
CA ARG A 169 -15.50 -10.26 -11.24
C ARG A 169 -16.86 -9.67 -10.91
N LYS A 170 -17.49 -9.02 -11.89
CA LYS A 170 -18.80 -8.38 -11.69
C LYS A 170 -19.88 -9.38 -11.26
N ASP A 171 -19.85 -10.59 -11.81
CA ASP A 171 -20.81 -11.66 -11.47
C ASP A 171 -20.66 -12.17 -10.03
N ASP A 172 -19.49 -11.96 -9.41
CA ASP A 172 -19.16 -12.38 -8.05
C ASP A 172 -19.31 -11.24 -7.03
N SER A 173 -19.85 -10.09 -7.45
CA SER A 173 -19.94 -8.88 -6.61
C SER A 173 -20.98 -8.96 -5.49
N LEU A 174 -21.87 -9.96 -5.51
CA LEU A 174 -22.93 -10.17 -4.52
C LEU A 174 -22.87 -11.58 -3.94
N LYS A 175 -23.01 -11.68 -2.62
CA LYS A 175 -23.18 -12.95 -1.91
C LYS A 175 -24.52 -13.59 -2.25
N GLU A 176 -24.56 -14.92 -2.24
CA GLU A 176 -25.79 -15.70 -2.32
C GLU A 176 -26.32 -16.05 -0.92
N ASP A 177 -27.62 -16.29 -0.84
CA ASP A 177 -28.27 -16.72 0.39
C ASP A 177 -27.94 -18.18 0.72
N PRO A 178 -27.83 -18.54 2.01
CA PRO A 178 -27.57 -19.91 2.43
C PRO A 178 -28.71 -20.87 2.06
N GLU A 179 -28.39 -22.02 1.48
CA GLU A 179 -29.34 -23.10 1.23
C GLU A 179 -29.16 -24.28 2.20
N PRO A 180 -30.24 -24.99 2.58
CA PRO A 180 -30.12 -26.12 3.50
C PRO A 180 -29.25 -27.23 2.93
N GLY A 181 -28.27 -27.69 3.71
CA GLY A 181 -27.27 -28.67 3.29
C GLY A 181 -26.04 -28.08 2.60
N ASP A 182 -25.97 -26.76 2.40
CA ASP A 182 -24.70 -26.09 2.11
C ASP A 182 -23.72 -26.33 3.27
N LEU A 183 -22.46 -26.50 2.93
CA LEU A 183 -21.40 -26.86 3.86
C LEU A 183 -20.64 -25.62 4.33
N ILE A 184 -20.36 -25.58 5.64
CA ILE A 184 -19.63 -24.51 6.29
C ILE A 184 -18.17 -24.93 6.41
N ILE A 185 -17.29 -24.17 5.75
CA ILE A 185 -15.85 -24.40 5.71
C ILE A 185 -15.13 -23.28 6.44
N VAL A 186 -14.13 -23.61 7.25
CA VAL A 186 -13.17 -22.67 7.80
C VAL A 186 -11.81 -22.92 7.15
N LEU A 187 -11.22 -21.85 6.61
CA LEU A 187 -9.85 -21.83 6.13
C LEU A 187 -8.98 -21.04 7.10
N GLY A 188 -7.74 -21.48 7.35
CA GLY A 188 -6.71 -20.66 8.01
C GLY A 188 -6.16 -21.17 9.34
N GLY A 189 -5.76 -20.24 10.21
CA GLY A 189 -4.97 -20.52 11.42
C GLY A 189 -5.70 -21.23 12.55
N ASP A 190 -4.92 -21.82 13.46
CA ASP A 190 -5.42 -22.53 14.64
C ASP A 190 -5.95 -21.60 15.74
N ASN A 191 -6.89 -22.10 16.56
CA ASN A 191 -7.42 -21.37 17.70
C ASN A 191 -6.41 -21.33 18.86
N TYR A 192 -6.15 -20.11 19.36
CA TYR A 192 -5.40 -19.83 20.58
C TYR A 192 -6.18 -18.85 21.47
N ARG A 193 -5.75 -18.70 22.74
CA ARG A 193 -6.29 -17.67 23.64
C ARG A 193 -5.76 -16.28 23.25
N ILE A 194 -6.26 -15.74 22.13
CA ILE A 194 -5.86 -14.45 21.55
C ILE A 194 -7.09 -13.55 21.42
N GLY A 195 -6.93 -12.27 21.80
CA GLY A 195 -7.94 -11.23 21.58
C GLY A 195 -9.29 -11.49 22.28
N MET A 196 -9.29 -12.25 23.38
CA MET A 196 -10.53 -12.59 24.09
C MET A 196 -11.20 -11.31 24.62
N GLY A 197 -12.34 -10.93 24.01
CA GLY A 197 -13.07 -9.73 24.37
C GLY A 197 -12.50 -8.43 23.78
N GLY A 198 -11.69 -8.51 22.71
CA GLY A 198 -11.07 -7.36 22.05
C GLY A 198 -12.08 -6.26 21.69
N GLY A 199 -13.23 -6.64 21.12
CA GLY A 199 -14.32 -5.69 20.80
C GLY A 199 -14.90 -4.95 22.01
N ALA A 200 -14.92 -5.57 23.20
CA ALA A 200 -15.39 -4.90 24.42
C ALA A 200 -14.34 -3.92 24.96
N VAL A 201 -13.06 -4.28 24.91
CA VAL A 201 -11.95 -3.44 25.37
C VAL A 201 -11.70 -2.26 24.43
N SER A 202 -11.87 -2.42 23.11
CA SER A 202 -11.77 -1.31 22.16
C SER A 202 -12.87 -0.25 22.32
N SER A 203 -14.00 -0.63 22.94
CA SER A 203 -15.20 0.19 23.10
C SER A 203 -15.21 1.08 24.36
N VAL A 204 -14.15 1.02 25.18
CA VAL A 204 -13.99 1.83 26.41
C VAL A 204 -12.79 2.79 26.33
N ASP A 205 -12.71 3.71 27.30
CA ASP A 205 -11.55 4.58 27.46
C ASP A 205 -10.30 3.76 27.83
N THR A 206 -9.15 4.11 27.25
CA THR A 206 -7.88 3.39 27.48
C THR A 206 -7.34 3.68 28.89
N GLY A 207 -6.89 2.64 29.60
CA GLY A 207 -6.44 2.72 30.99
C GLY A 207 -7.55 2.58 32.04
N GLN A 208 -8.77 2.18 31.66
CA GLN A 208 -9.90 1.98 32.58
C GLN A 208 -9.90 0.58 33.25
N TYR A 209 -9.29 -0.43 32.64
CA TYR A 209 -9.28 -1.81 33.13
C TYR A 209 -7.94 -2.20 33.79
N SER A 210 -7.93 -3.33 34.52
CA SER A 210 -6.68 -3.87 35.08
C SER A 210 -5.79 -4.45 33.97
N ASN A 211 -4.47 -4.34 34.12
CA ASN A 211 -3.47 -4.77 33.12
C ASN A 211 -3.71 -6.17 32.53
N ALA A 212 -4.24 -7.12 33.31
CA ALA A 212 -4.50 -8.49 32.84
C ALA A 212 -5.58 -8.58 31.76
N ILE A 213 -6.57 -7.69 31.75
CA ILE A 213 -7.64 -7.65 30.74
C ILE A 213 -7.13 -6.99 29.45
N GLU A 214 -6.32 -5.94 29.59
CA GLU A 214 -5.74 -5.21 28.45
C GLU A 214 -4.66 -6.04 27.72
N LEU A 215 -3.89 -6.86 28.45
CA LEU A 215 -2.91 -7.78 27.85
C LEU A 215 -3.56 -8.92 27.05
N ASN A 216 -4.79 -9.32 27.38
CA ASN A 216 -5.53 -10.33 26.58
C ASN A 216 -5.93 -9.81 25.19
N ALA A 217 -5.87 -8.49 24.96
CA ALA A 217 -6.12 -7.85 23.68
C ALA A 217 -4.87 -7.74 22.80
N VAL A 218 -3.71 -8.25 23.25
CA VAL A 218 -2.51 -8.33 22.41
C VAL A 218 -2.79 -9.27 21.23
N GLN A 219 -2.53 -8.76 20.04
CA GLN A 219 -2.80 -9.43 18.77
C GLN A 219 -1.56 -10.19 18.28
N ARG A 220 -1.75 -11.08 17.31
CA ARG A 220 -0.65 -11.84 16.70
C ARG A 220 -0.89 -11.99 15.21
N ALA A 221 0.07 -11.60 14.39
CA ALA A 221 0.01 -11.74 12.94
C ALA A 221 0.80 -12.96 12.43
N ASN A 222 0.30 -13.60 11.38
CA ASN A 222 1.02 -14.55 10.54
C ASN A 222 0.71 -14.35 9.04
N PRO A 223 1.39 -13.41 8.37
CA PRO A 223 1.06 -13.03 6.99
C PRO A 223 1.12 -14.17 5.96
N GLU A 224 2.02 -15.16 6.15
CA GLU A 224 2.12 -16.33 5.25
C GLU A 224 0.89 -17.22 5.32
N MET A 225 0.29 -17.38 6.51
CA MET A 225 -0.97 -18.11 6.64
C MET A 225 -2.06 -17.41 5.85
N GLN A 226 -2.15 -16.07 5.98
CA GLN A 226 -3.12 -15.30 5.22
C GLN A 226 -2.88 -15.39 3.71
N LYS A 227 -1.61 -15.41 3.27
CA LYS A 227 -1.26 -15.60 1.85
C LYS A 227 -1.75 -16.96 1.33
N ARG A 228 -1.59 -18.03 2.10
CA ARG A 228 -2.10 -19.37 1.74
C ARG A 228 -3.62 -19.38 1.59
N VAL A 229 -4.34 -18.81 2.56
CA VAL A 229 -5.81 -18.68 2.50
C VAL A 229 -6.22 -17.82 1.29
N ALA A 230 -5.55 -16.69 1.09
CA ALA A 230 -5.81 -15.80 -0.04
C ALA A 230 -5.57 -16.48 -1.39
N ASN A 231 -4.58 -17.36 -1.53
CA ASN A 231 -4.36 -18.11 -2.76
C ASN A 231 -5.52 -19.07 -3.08
N VAL A 232 -6.17 -19.66 -2.05
CA VAL A 232 -7.36 -20.49 -2.25
C VAL A 232 -8.55 -19.63 -2.72
N VAL A 233 -8.78 -18.49 -2.07
CA VAL A 233 -9.85 -17.55 -2.48
C VAL A 233 -9.60 -17.00 -3.88
N ARG A 234 -8.36 -16.61 -4.20
CA ARG A 234 -7.91 -16.18 -5.53
C ARG A 234 -8.17 -17.27 -6.58
N ALA A 235 -7.83 -18.51 -6.26
CA ALA A 235 -8.07 -19.64 -7.17
C ALA A 235 -9.57 -19.79 -7.49
N MET A 236 -10.45 -19.63 -6.50
CA MET A 236 -11.90 -19.75 -6.74
C MET A 236 -12.45 -18.57 -7.56
N THR A 237 -11.97 -17.36 -7.32
CA THR A 237 -12.37 -16.14 -8.05
C THR A 237 -11.84 -16.09 -9.48
N GLU A 238 -10.68 -16.69 -9.73
CA GLU A 238 -10.09 -16.80 -11.07
C GLU A 238 -10.68 -17.97 -11.89
N CYS A 239 -11.45 -18.87 -11.29
CA CYS A 239 -12.13 -19.95 -12.02
C CYS A 239 -13.28 -19.41 -12.87
N GLY A 240 -13.62 -20.11 -13.96
CA GLY A 240 -14.74 -19.73 -14.84
C GLY A 240 -16.09 -19.65 -14.11
N ASN A 241 -16.32 -20.55 -13.17
CA ASN A 241 -17.47 -20.55 -12.25
C ASN A 241 -16.97 -20.59 -10.81
N ASN A 242 -17.23 -19.53 -10.04
CA ASN A 242 -16.82 -19.44 -8.63
C ASN A 242 -17.74 -20.31 -7.76
N PRO A 243 -17.23 -21.35 -7.07
CA PRO A 243 -18.05 -22.26 -6.26
C PRO A 243 -18.52 -21.67 -4.93
N ILE A 244 -17.98 -20.53 -4.51
CA ILE A 244 -18.30 -19.90 -3.22
C ILE A 244 -19.67 -19.25 -3.32
N ARG A 245 -20.58 -19.57 -2.40
CA ARG A 245 -21.87 -18.85 -2.28
C ARG A 245 -21.73 -17.58 -1.46
N SER A 246 -21.07 -17.72 -0.30
CA SER A 246 -20.81 -16.63 0.62
C SER A 246 -19.47 -16.85 1.32
N ILE A 247 -18.78 -15.76 1.61
CA ILE A 247 -17.49 -15.75 2.30
C ILE A 247 -17.47 -14.60 3.31
N HIS A 248 -16.84 -14.82 4.45
CA HIS A 248 -16.74 -13.83 5.51
C HIS A 248 -15.38 -13.92 6.22
N ASP A 249 -14.84 -12.78 6.64
CA ASP A 249 -13.63 -12.70 7.44
C ASP A 249 -13.89 -13.16 8.90
N HIS A 250 -12.85 -13.63 9.58
CA HIS A 250 -12.85 -13.70 11.04
C HIS A 250 -12.15 -12.46 11.61
N GLY A 251 -12.92 -11.65 12.33
CA GLY A 251 -12.46 -10.46 13.06
C GLY A 251 -12.90 -10.51 14.52
N ALA A 252 -13.52 -9.42 14.98
CA ALA A 252 -14.04 -9.31 16.35
C ALA A 252 -15.12 -10.38 16.62
N GLY A 253 -15.07 -11.01 17.79
CA GLY A 253 -16.00 -12.08 18.16
C GLY A 253 -15.72 -13.46 17.52
N GLY A 254 -14.69 -13.59 16.68
CA GLY A 254 -14.17 -14.88 16.23
C GLY A 254 -15.14 -15.71 15.38
N HIS A 255 -15.20 -17.02 15.66
CA HIS A 255 -16.09 -17.95 14.96
C HIS A 255 -17.56 -17.59 15.17
N LEU A 256 -17.91 -17.06 16.34
CA LEU A 256 -19.29 -16.71 16.65
C LEU A 256 -19.84 -15.66 15.66
N ASN A 257 -19.09 -14.59 15.42
CA ASN A 257 -19.53 -13.53 14.50
C ASN A 257 -19.54 -14.05 13.06
N CYS A 258 -18.38 -14.53 12.57
CA CYS A 258 -18.23 -14.96 11.18
C CYS A 258 -19.23 -16.06 10.78
N LEU A 259 -19.37 -17.11 11.60
CA LEU A 259 -20.20 -18.26 11.22
C LEU A 259 -21.69 -17.98 11.37
N SER A 260 -22.09 -17.06 12.27
CA SER A 260 -23.50 -16.67 12.39
C SER A 260 -23.94 -15.75 11.24
N GLU A 261 -23.08 -14.86 10.76
CA GLU A 261 -23.35 -14.02 9.59
C GLU A 261 -23.48 -14.83 8.29
N LEU A 262 -22.74 -15.94 8.15
CA LEU A 262 -22.84 -16.82 6.97
C LEU A 262 -24.18 -17.56 6.87
N ILE A 263 -24.91 -17.72 7.97
CA ILE A 263 -26.14 -18.54 8.07
C ILE A 263 -27.33 -17.72 8.59
N ASP A 264 -27.24 -16.39 8.54
CA ASP A 264 -28.19 -15.43 9.13
C ASP A 264 -29.65 -15.60 8.67
N LYS A 265 -29.85 -16.18 7.48
CA LYS A 265 -31.17 -16.44 6.87
C LYS A 265 -31.68 -17.86 7.02
N SER A 266 -30.84 -18.82 7.39
CA SER A 266 -31.18 -20.26 7.34
C SER A 266 -31.09 -20.97 8.69
N GLY A 267 -30.19 -20.50 9.56
CA GLY A 267 -29.68 -21.29 10.67
C GLY A 267 -28.57 -22.25 10.23
N GLY A 268 -27.90 -22.85 11.20
CA GLY A 268 -26.77 -23.75 10.93
C GLY A 268 -26.30 -24.50 12.16
N LYS A 269 -25.67 -25.63 11.89
CA LYS A 269 -25.12 -26.54 12.88
C LYS A 269 -23.60 -26.62 12.72
N ILE A 270 -22.89 -26.10 13.70
CA ILE A 270 -21.42 -26.07 13.76
C ILE A 270 -20.94 -27.09 14.80
N ASN A 271 -20.01 -27.95 14.40
CA ASN A 271 -19.35 -28.91 15.28
C ASN A 271 -18.04 -28.34 15.82
N ILE A 272 -17.99 -28.12 17.13
CA ILE A 272 -16.84 -27.55 17.84
C ILE A 272 -15.61 -28.44 17.70
N ASP A 273 -15.78 -29.76 17.69
CA ASP A 273 -14.68 -30.72 17.61
C ASP A 273 -14.00 -30.72 16.23
N LYS A 274 -14.64 -30.09 15.23
CA LYS A 274 -14.08 -29.90 13.87
C LYS A 274 -13.49 -28.52 13.65
N LEU A 275 -13.66 -27.59 14.60
CA LEU A 275 -12.98 -26.29 14.56
C LEU A 275 -11.48 -26.51 14.78
N PRO A 276 -10.62 -25.63 14.24
CA PRO A 276 -9.18 -25.76 14.43
C PRO A 276 -8.80 -25.53 15.91
N VAL A 277 -7.93 -26.34 16.51
CA VAL A 277 -7.52 -26.18 17.92
C VAL A 277 -6.01 -26.23 18.03
N GLY A 278 -5.40 -25.09 18.36
CA GLY A 278 -3.95 -24.95 18.53
C GLY A 278 -3.51 -25.11 19.99
N ASP A 279 -4.39 -24.80 20.94
CA ASP A 279 -4.21 -25.03 22.37
C ASP A 279 -5.32 -25.97 22.89
N PRO A 280 -5.00 -27.20 23.32
CA PRO A 280 -5.99 -28.17 23.76
C PRO A 280 -6.64 -27.80 25.11
N THR A 281 -6.17 -26.76 25.80
CA THR A 281 -6.72 -26.31 27.09
C THR A 281 -7.88 -25.32 26.95
N LEU A 282 -8.23 -24.94 25.72
CA LEU A 282 -9.31 -23.97 25.47
C LEU A 282 -10.69 -24.56 25.80
N SER A 283 -11.47 -23.80 26.56
CA SER A 283 -12.89 -24.06 26.76
C SER A 283 -13.72 -23.77 25.50
N ASP A 284 -14.95 -24.28 25.43
CA ASP A 284 -15.88 -24.04 24.32
C ASP A 284 -16.06 -22.54 24.05
N LYS A 285 -16.18 -21.74 25.12
CA LYS A 285 -16.27 -20.27 25.03
C LYS A 285 -15.05 -19.67 24.33
N GLU A 286 -13.85 -20.14 24.65
CA GLU A 286 -12.61 -19.63 24.07
C GLU A 286 -12.42 -20.12 22.64
N ILE A 287 -12.76 -21.37 22.33
CA ILE A 287 -12.77 -21.89 20.96
C ILE A 287 -13.70 -21.05 20.09
N ILE A 288 -14.92 -20.78 20.55
CA ILE A 288 -15.93 -20.04 19.78
C ILE A 288 -15.60 -18.55 19.68
N GLY A 289 -15.12 -17.93 20.77
CA GLY A 289 -15.02 -16.47 20.89
C GLY A 289 -13.62 -15.86 20.71
N ASN A 290 -12.58 -16.64 20.42
CA ASN A 290 -11.23 -16.09 20.22
C ASN A 290 -11.10 -15.32 18.91
N GLU A 291 -10.25 -14.29 18.92
CA GLU A 291 -9.96 -13.43 17.77
C GLU A 291 -8.62 -13.81 17.12
N SER A 292 -8.29 -15.11 17.08
CA SER A 292 -7.11 -15.60 16.34
C SER A 292 -7.21 -15.17 14.86
N GLN A 293 -6.08 -14.79 14.28
CA GLN A 293 -6.01 -14.13 12.99
C GLN A 293 -5.94 -15.13 11.81
N GLU A 294 -5.95 -14.59 10.59
CA GLU A 294 -5.78 -15.33 9.33
C GLU A 294 -6.81 -16.45 9.09
N ARG A 295 -8.06 -16.26 9.50
CA ARG A 295 -9.18 -17.19 9.28
C ARG A 295 -10.27 -16.60 8.38
N MET A 296 -10.90 -17.45 7.58
CA MET A 296 -12.05 -17.11 6.74
C MET A 296 -13.10 -18.21 6.80
N GLY A 297 -14.37 -17.83 6.85
CA GLY A 297 -15.51 -18.73 6.77
C GLY A 297 -16.10 -18.72 5.36
N LEU A 298 -16.40 -19.89 4.81
CA LEU A 298 -16.99 -20.06 3.48
C LEU A 298 -18.26 -20.89 3.60
N LEU A 299 -19.27 -20.53 2.82
CA LEU A 299 -20.46 -21.32 2.58
C LEU A 299 -20.45 -21.81 1.14
N VAL A 300 -20.55 -23.12 0.95
CA VAL A 300 -20.33 -23.78 -0.35
C VAL A 300 -21.30 -24.94 -0.53
N ASN A 301 -21.83 -25.10 -1.75
CA ASN A 301 -22.62 -26.26 -2.09
C ASN A 301 -21.79 -27.56 -1.99
N LYS A 302 -22.40 -28.63 -1.49
CA LYS A 302 -21.75 -29.93 -1.25
C LYS A 302 -20.93 -30.46 -2.44
N GLU A 303 -21.45 -30.33 -3.66
CA GLU A 303 -20.82 -30.84 -4.89
C GLU A 303 -19.49 -30.13 -5.21
N ASN A 304 -19.33 -28.89 -4.75
CA ASN A 304 -18.17 -28.04 -5.02
C ASN A 304 -17.13 -28.04 -3.90
N THR A 305 -17.34 -28.76 -2.81
CA THR A 305 -16.38 -28.75 -1.68
C THR A 305 -15.06 -29.44 -1.99
N GLU A 306 -15.07 -30.46 -2.84
CA GLU A 306 -13.87 -31.23 -3.17
C GLU A 306 -12.84 -30.39 -3.94
N ILE A 307 -13.28 -29.53 -4.87
CA ILE A 307 -12.36 -28.65 -5.61
C ILE A 307 -11.66 -27.64 -4.69
N ILE A 308 -12.38 -27.09 -3.71
CA ILE A 308 -11.80 -26.20 -2.70
C ILE A 308 -10.81 -26.97 -1.82
N ARG A 309 -11.17 -28.17 -1.36
CA ARG A 309 -10.30 -29.02 -0.54
C ARG A 309 -9.00 -29.37 -1.26
N GLN A 310 -9.05 -29.78 -2.53
CA GLN A 310 -7.87 -30.10 -3.33
C GLN A 310 -7.00 -28.87 -3.56
N THR A 311 -7.62 -27.71 -3.82
CA THR A 311 -6.89 -26.45 -3.96
C THR A 311 -6.22 -26.04 -2.65
N ALA A 312 -6.93 -26.14 -1.52
CA ALA A 312 -6.38 -25.86 -0.19
C ALA A 312 -5.19 -26.77 0.15
N LEU A 313 -5.27 -28.08 -0.17
CA LEU A 313 -4.15 -29.00 -0.02
C LEU A 313 -2.96 -28.64 -0.91
N ARG A 314 -3.20 -28.22 -2.16
CA ARG A 314 -2.15 -27.78 -3.08
C ARG A 314 -1.42 -26.54 -2.54
N GLU A 315 -2.18 -25.51 -2.14
CA GLU A 315 -1.69 -24.25 -1.54
C GLU A 315 -1.22 -24.41 -0.09
N ARG A 316 -1.39 -25.60 0.49
CA ARG A 316 -1.13 -25.91 1.90
C ARG A 316 -1.93 -25.01 2.85
N ALA A 317 -3.08 -24.49 2.47
CA ALA A 317 -3.97 -23.78 3.38
C ALA A 317 -4.75 -24.78 4.25
N PRO A 318 -4.77 -24.62 5.60
CA PRO A 318 -5.58 -25.50 6.44
C PRO A 318 -7.06 -25.38 6.07
N TYR A 319 -7.75 -26.52 6.05
CA TYR A 319 -9.15 -26.65 5.62
C TYR A 319 -9.91 -27.45 6.67
N PHE A 320 -11.02 -26.90 7.15
CA PHE A 320 -11.87 -27.53 8.16
C PHE A 320 -13.32 -27.50 7.67
N LEU A 321 -13.94 -28.66 7.51
CA LEU A 321 -15.38 -28.77 7.27
C LEU A 321 -16.09 -28.83 8.63
N VAL A 322 -16.62 -27.69 9.07
CA VAL A 322 -17.04 -27.50 10.47
C VAL A 322 -18.53 -27.67 10.69
N GLY A 323 -19.36 -27.58 9.64
CA GLY A 323 -20.80 -27.62 9.81
C GLY A 323 -21.59 -27.61 8.52
N GLU A 324 -22.89 -27.43 8.66
CA GLU A 324 -23.85 -27.34 7.56
C GLU A 324 -24.93 -26.29 7.87
N ALA A 325 -25.43 -25.61 6.84
CA ALA A 325 -26.59 -24.75 6.93
C ALA A 325 -27.87 -25.57 7.07
N THR A 326 -28.77 -25.13 7.94
CA THR A 326 -30.08 -25.76 8.20
C THR A 326 -31.21 -24.91 7.62
N ASN A 327 -32.46 -25.17 7.97
CA ASN A 327 -33.62 -24.34 7.60
C ASN A 327 -34.53 -24.03 8.79
N ASP A 328 -34.00 -24.18 10.01
CA ASP A 328 -34.76 -24.05 11.25
C ASP A 328 -34.44 -22.75 12.00
N GLU A 329 -33.68 -21.83 11.38
CA GLU A 329 -33.34 -20.51 11.90
C GLU A 329 -32.66 -20.56 13.28
N ARG A 330 -31.96 -21.66 13.58
CA ARG A 330 -31.23 -21.84 14.84
C ARG A 330 -29.73 -21.87 14.63
N LEU A 331 -29.02 -21.15 15.51
CA LEU A 331 -27.58 -21.20 15.61
C LEU A 331 -27.20 -22.25 16.66
N ARG A 332 -26.56 -23.34 16.21
CA ARG A 332 -26.12 -24.41 17.12
C ARG A 332 -24.63 -24.65 17.04
N PHE A 333 -23.95 -24.55 18.19
CA PHE A 333 -22.59 -25.04 18.38
C PHE A 333 -22.64 -26.31 19.23
N ILE A 334 -22.26 -27.44 18.63
CA ILE A 334 -22.45 -28.78 19.21
C ILE A 334 -21.11 -29.49 19.44
N ARG A 335 -21.09 -30.44 20.38
CA ARG A 335 -20.01 -31.44 20.53
C ARG A 335 -20.48 -32.84 20.15
N GLU A 336 -19.57 -33.68 19.67
CA GLU A 336 -19.84 -35.08 19.32
C GLU A 336 -20.15 -35.94 20.55
N GLU A 337 -19.50 -35.66 21.68
CA GLU A 337 -19.74 -36.35 22.97
C GLU A 337 -21.08 -35.95 23.63
N GLY A 338 -21.81 -35.00 23.03
CA GLY A 338 -23.12 -34.52 23.48
C GLY A 338 -23.07 -33.16 24.17
N GLY A 339 -24.20 -32.44 24.12
CA GLY A 339 -24.33 -31.07 24.64
C GLY A 339 -24.16 -30.00 23.56
N ASN A 340 -24.93 -28.91 23.70
CA ASN A 340 -24.84 -27.75 22.83
C ASN A 340 -24.26 -26.59 23.66
N ALA A 341 -23.10 -26.06 23.26
CA ALA A 341 -22.53 -24.87 23.90
C ALA A 341 -23.40 -23.64 23.63
N ILE A 342 -24.00 -23.58 22.44
CA ILE A 342 -24.97 -22.56 22.02
C ILE A 342 -26.11 -23.28 21.27
N ASP A 343 -27.35 -22.97 21.62
CA ASP A 343 -28.55 -23.38 20.88
C ASP A 343 -29.63 -22.31 21.02
N LEU A 344 -29.55 -21.31 20.15
CA LEU A 344 -30.41 -20.12 20.17
C LEU A 344 -31.14 -20.00 18.82
N THR A 345 -32.32 -19.38 18.82
CA THR A 345 -32.87 -18.87 17.56
C THR A 345 -32.01 -17.69 17.10
N LEU A 346 -31.89 -17.48 15.79
CA LEU A 346 -31.13 -16.34 15.25
C LEU A 346 -31.71 -15.01 15.73
N SER A 347 -33.04 -14.92 15.88
CA SER A 347 -33.71 -13.74 16.45
C SER A 347 -33.32 -13.47 17.90
N ASP A 348 -33.18 -14.51 18.73
CA ASP A 348 -32.72 -14.34 20.12
C ASP A 348 -31.25 -13.91 20.17
N PHE A 349 -30.43 -14.37 19.22
CA PHE A 349 -29.00 -14.07 19.16
C PHE A 349 -28.71 -12.63 18.69
N PHE A 350 -29.27 -12.19 17.56
CA PHE A 350 -29.07 -10.83 17.06
C PHE A 350 -29.79 -9.77 17.93
N GLY A 351 -30.84 -10.19 18.63
CA GLY A 351 -31.56 -9.36 19.58
C GLY A 351 -32.32 -8.19 18.94
N SER A 352 -33.12 -7.51 19.76
CA SER A 352 -33.88 -6.31 19.36
C SER A 352 -33.71 -5.21 20.41
N THR A 353 -32.47 -4.77 20.66
CA THR A 353 -32.22 -3.66 21.58
C THR A 353 -32.85 -2.37 21.03
N PRO A 354 -33.52 -1.54 21.87
CA PRO A 354 -34.07 -0.27 21.41
C PRO A 354 -33.00 0.65 20.81
N LYS A 355 -33.38 1.49 19.85
CA LYS A 355 -32.50 2.53 19.30
C LYS A 355 -32.01 3.43 20.43
N THR A 356 -30.69 3.62 20.53
CA THR A 356 -30.08 4.54 21.49
C THR A 356 -30.33 5.98 21.08
N ILE A 357 -30.88 6.79 22.00
CA ILE A 357 -31.00 8.25 21.83
C ILE A 357 -29.89 8.90 22.64
N MET A 358 -29.01 9.64 21.96
CA MET A 358 -27.93 10.39 22.61
C MET A 358 -28.33 11.86 22.74
N HIS A 359 -28.22 12.41 23.95
CA HIS A 359 -28.39 13.83 24.23
C HIS A 359 -27.04 14.44 24.58
N ASP A 360 -26.75 15.60 23.99
CA ASP A 360 -25.52 16.36 24.24
C ASP A 360 -25.80 17.85 24.07
N THR A 361 -24.89 18.71 24.52
CA THR A 361 -25.04 20.17 24.47
C THR A 361 -23.95 20.77 23.59
N ASP A 362 -24.33 21.74 22.74
CA ASP A 362 -23.37 22.44 21.90
C ASP A 362 -22.39 23.27 22.74
N LYS A 363 -21.10 22.94 22.65
CA LYS A 363 -20.00 23.63 23.35
C LYS A 363 -18.88 23.93 22.35
N PRO A 364 -18.94 25.08 21.63
CA PRO A 364 -17.90 25.46 20.70
C PRO A 364 -16.57 25.66 21.43
N TYR A 365 -15.48 25.42 20.70
CA TYR A 365 -14.13 25.72 21.17
C TYR A 365 -13.73 27.10 20.69
N HIS A 366 -13.02 27.83 21.54
CA HIS A 366 -12.41 29.11 21.22
C HIS A 366 -10.92 28.98 21.50
N PHE A 367 -10.10 29.32 20.52
CA PHE A 367 -8.65 29.26 20.61
C PHE A 367 -8.06 30.66 20.48
N ASN A 368 -6.85 30.87 20.98
CA ASN A 368 -6.17 32.14 20.83
C ASN A 368 -5.87 32.47 19.37
N ASP A 369 -5.90 33.76 19.05
CA ASP A 369 -5.56 34.26 17.73
C ASP A 369 -4.11 33.95 17.35
N ILE A 370 -3.90 33.69 16.06
CA ILE A 370 -2.59 33.46 15.46
C ILE A 370 -1.90 34.82 15.28
N LYS A 371 -0.73 34.99 15.91
CA LYS A 371 0.09 36.20 15.84
C LYS A 371 1.49 35.84 15.36
N TYR A 372 2.00 36.58 14.39
CA TYR A 372 3.28 36.31 13.75
C TYR A 372 3.92 37.58 13.20
N LYS A 373 5.15 37.44 12.72
CA LYS A 373 5.95 38.51 12.10
C LYS A 373 6.43 38.06 10.72
N ASN A 374 6.23 38.89 9.70
CA ASN A 374 6.65 38.57 8.33
C ASN A 374 8.17 38.37 8.22
N GLU A 375 8.95 39.07 9.05
CA GLU A 375 10.40 39.00 9.09
C GLU A 375 10.92 37.62 9.56
N GLU A 376 10.10 36.83 10.25
CA GLU A 376 10.43 35.49 10.74
C GLU A 376 10.09 34.38 9.73
N PHE A 377 9.71 34.71 8.48
CA PHE A 377 9.34 33.77 7.41
C PHE A 377 10.27 32.55 7.31
N ASN A 378 11.59 32.76 7.24
CA ASN A 378 12.55 31.65 7.09
C ASN A 378 12.54 30.71 8.31
N LYS A 379 12.40 31.28 9.52
CA LYS A 379 12.30 30.49 10.76
C LYS A 379 11.06 29.60 10.72
N TYR A 380 9.91 30.17 10.38
CA TYR A 380 8.66 29.44 10.29
C TYR A 380 8.71 28.35 9.22
N LEU A 381 9.30 28.65 8.05
CA LEU A 381 9.48 27.69 6.98
C LEU A 381 10.33 26.48 7.43
N GLU A 382 11.47 26.72 8.07
CA GLU A 382 12.34 25.64 8.57
C GLU A 382 11.64 24.77 9.62
N GLN A 383 10.78 25.36 10.47
CA GLN A 383 10.00 24.61 11.46
C GLN A 383 8.89 23.79 10.80
N VAL A 384 8.13 24.39 9.88
CA VAL A 384 7.03 23.73 9.15
C VAL A 384 7.57 22.53 8.37
N LEU A 385 8.69 22.68 7.67
CA LEU A 385 9.31 21.57 6.92
C LEU A 385 9.76 20.41 7.82
N GLN A 386 9.91 20.61 9.13
CA GLN A 386 10.30 19.57 10.07
C GLN A 386 9.13 18.91 10.81
N LEU A 387 7.91 19.46 10.75
CA LEU A 387 6.71 18.79 11.27
C LEU A 387 6.50 17.47 10.56
N GLU A 388 6.22 16.39 11.30
CA GLU A 388 6.09 15.07 10.67
C GLU A 388 4.99 15.00 9.61
N ALA A 389 3.95 15.85 9.68
CA ALA A 389 2.92 15.95 8.64
C ALA A 389 3.48 16.45 7.29
N VAL A 390 4.46 17.35 7.33
CA VAL A 390 5.06 18.01 6.15
C VAL A 390 6.36 17.32 5.73
N ALA A 391 7.22 17.00 6.69
CA ALA A 391 8.56 16.45 6.49
C ALA A 391 8.58 15.17 5.65
N CYS A 392 9.75 14.84 5.08
CA CYS A 392 9.94 13.64 4.27
C CYS A 392 9.44 12.36 4.96
N LYS A 393 8.78 11.49 4.18
CA LYS A 393 8.27 10.19 4.66
C LYS A 393 9.12 9.00 4.22
N ASP A 394 10.38 9.24 3.82
CA ASP A 394 11.22 8.22 3.22
C ASP A 394 11.42 6.99 4.13
N TRP A 395 11.54 7.20 5.45
CA TRP A 395 11.65 6.13 6.45
C TRP A 395 10.40 5.21 6.52
N LEU A 396 9.23 5.68 6.08
CA LEU A 396 8.03 4.86 5.93
C LEU A 396 8.04 4.10 4.61
N THR A 397 8.47 4.72 3.53
CA THR A 397 8.36 4.16 2.19
C THR A 397 9.48 3.16 1.90
N ASN A 398 10.73 3.45 2.29
CA ASN A 398 11.92 2.69 1.88
C ASN A 398 11.99 1.23 2.39
N LYS A 399 11.08 0.84 3.28
CA LYS A 399 10.95 -0.52 3.86
C LYS A 399 9.69 -1.28 3.44
N VAL A 400 8.87 -0.67 2.59
CA VAL A 400 7.62 -1.27 2.12
C VAL A 400 7.77 -1.62 0.66
N ASP A 401 7.37 -2.83 0.25
CA ASP A 401 7.28 -3.21 -1.16
C ASP A 401 6.32 -2.26 -1.90
N ARG A 402 6.78 -1.71 -3.03
CA ARG A 402 6.03 -0.79 -3.89
C ARG A 402 5.99 -1.26 -5.34
N SER A 403 6.19 -2.56 -5.56
CA SER A 403 6.38 -3.16 -6.88
C SER A 403 5.70 -4.52 -7.04
N VAL A 404 5.52 -5.29 -5.96
CA VAL A 404 4.87 -6.62 -5.97
C VAL A 404 3.52 -6.57 -6.66
N THR A 405 3.19 -7.66 -7.37
CA THR A 405 2.14 -7.83 -8.39
C THR A 405 2.54 -7.39 -9.80
N GLY A 406 3.57 -6.55 -9.96
CA GLY A 406 3.95 -5.95 -11.24
C GLY A 406 2.88 -5.03 -11.82
N ARG A 407 1.89 -4.61 -11.00
CA ARG A 407 0.76 -3.75 -11.40
C ARG A 407 0.81 -2.36 -10.78
N VAL A 408 1.80 -2.04 -9.95
CA VAL A 408 1.95 -0.69 -9.41
C VAL A 408 2.35 0.27 -10.53
N ALA A 409 1.45 1.19 -10.87
CA ALA A 409 1.65 2.20 -11.92
C ALA A 409 2.12 3.54 -11.35
N LEU A 410 1.69 3.86 -10.13
CA LEU A 410 2.17 5.01 -9.37
C LEU A 410 2.26 4.66 -7.89
N GLN A 411 3.39 5.01 -7.29
CA GLN A 411 3.68 4.88 -5.86
C GLN A 411 4.25 6.21 -5.34
N GLN A 412 4.49 6.32 -4.04
CA GLN A 412 4.82 7.57 -3.35
C GLN A 412 6.03 8.31 -3.95
N CYS A 413 7.10 7.61 -4.32
CA CYS A 413 8.36 8.23 -4.77
C CYS A 413 8.29 8.83 -6.18
N ALA A 414 8.90 10.00 -6.38
CA ALA A 414 8.94 10.72 -7.65
C ALA A 414 10.34 11.25 -7.99
N GLY A 415 10.57 11.52 -9.28
CA GLY A 415 11.80 12.12 -9.83
C GLY A 415 13.05 11.23 -9.77
N ALA A 416 14.19 11.78 -10.20
CA ALA A 416 15.41 11.01 -10.40
C ALA A 416 16.04 10.52 -9.08
N ILE A 417 15.77 11.17 -7.95
CA ILE A 417 16.27 10.76 -6.63
C ILE A 417 15.20 10.10 -5.74
N GLN A 418 14.03 9.78 -6.30
CA GLN A 418 12.98 8.94 -5.69
C GLN A 418 12.47 9.41 -4.31
N LEU A 419 12.06 10.68 -4.19
CA LEU A 419 11.49 11.22 -2.95
C LEU A 419 9.96 11.01 -2.86
N PRO A 420 9.40 10.68 -1.69
CA PRO A 420 7.97 10.38 -1.52
C PRO A 420 7.11 11.64 -1.62
N LEU A 421 6.68 11.99 -2.83
CA LEU A 421 6.01 13.25 -3.17
C LEU A 421 4.71 13.08 -3.98
N ASN A 422 4.44 11.91 -4.56
CA ASN A 422 3.25 11.72 -5.39
C ASN A 422 1.96 11.83 -4.56
N ASN A 423 0.97 12.52 -5.11
CA ASN A 423 -0.31 12.86 -4.46
C ASN A 423 -1.27 11.67 -4.30
N LEU A 424 -1.11 10.63 -5.14
CA LEU A 424 -1.98 9.45 -5.18
C LEU A 424 -1.18 8.18 -5.48
N GLY A 425 -1.79 7.03 -5.14
CA GLY A 425 -1.33 5.71 -5.57
C GLY A 425 -2.20 5.17 -6.71
N ILE A 426 -1.60 4.47 -7.66
CA ILE A 426 -2.32 3.83 -8.77
C ILE A 426 -1.86 2.38 -8.95
N SER A 427 -2.83 1.45 -8.99
CA SER A 427 -2.62 0.06 -9.39
C SER A 427 -3.35 -0.24 -10.69
N ALA A 428 -2.66 -0.83 -11.66
CA ALA A 428 -3.23 -1.33 -12.90
C ALA A 428 -4.13 -2.55 -12.64
N LEU A 429 -5.22 -2.67 -13.39
CA LEU A 429 -6.14 -3.81 -13.25
C LEU A 429 -5.66 -5.07 -13.97
N ASP A 430 -4.84 -4.89 -15.02
CA ASP A 430 -4.21 -5.96 -15.79
C ASP A 430 -2.79 -5.54 -16.22
N TYR A 431 -2.10 -6.43 -16.93
CA TYR A 431 -0.75 -6.19 -17.41
C TYR A 431 -0.68 -5.46 -18.76
N GLN A 432 -1.82 -5.17 -19.39
CA GLN A 432 -1.86 -4.29 -20.58
C GLN A 432 -1.58 -2.84 -20.18
N GLY A 433 -1.76 -2.48 -18.90
CA GLY A 433 -1.30 -1.21 -18.35
C GLY A 433 -2.01 -0.01 -18.95
N LYS A 434 -3.30 -0.15 -19.24
CA LYS A 434 -4.16 0.96 -19.66
C LYS A 434 -5.07 1.43 -18.54
N ARG A 435 -5.89 0.53 -17.98
CA ARG A 435 -6.85 0.83 -16.92
C ARG A 435 -6.27 0.56 -15.55
N GLY A 436 -6.68 1.35 -14.56
CA GLY A 436 -6.24 1.19 -13.18
C GLY A 436 -7.25 1.71 -12.18
N ILE A 437 -6.85 1.68 -10.91
CA ILE A 437 -7.58 2.24 -9.78
C ILE A 437 -6.66 3.26 -9.11
N GLY A 438 -7.10 4.51 -9.02
CA GLY A 438 -6.44 5.58 -8.29
C GLY A 438 -6.99 5.68 -6.87
N THR A 439 -6.12 5.90 -5.88
CA THR A 439 -6.51 6.14 -4.49
C THR A 439 -5.70 7.26 -3.84
N ALA A 440 -6.37 8.10 -3.06
CA ALA A 440 -5.80 9.24 -2.36
C ALA A 440 -6.52 9.48 -1.03
N LEU A 441 -5.90 10.24 -0.12
CA LEU A 441 -6.39 10.50 1.23
C LEU A 441 -6.59 12.00 1.49
N GLY A 442 -7.44 12.31 2.45
CA GLY A 442 -7.53 13.64 3.06
C GLY A 442 -8.04 13.60 4.50
N HIS A 443 -7.52 14.48 5.34
CA HIS A 443 -7.91 14.67 6.74
C HIS A 443 -7.48 16.06 7.23
N SER A 444 -8.30 16.73 8.04
CA SER A 444 -7.96 18.06 8.58
C SER A 444 -8.34 18.19 10.06
N PRO A 445 -7.79 17.34 10.94
CA PRO A 445 -8.25 17.24 12.32
C PRO A 445 -7.95 18.48 13.17
N VAL A 446 -6.88 19.22 12.89
CA VAL A 446 -6.57 20.46 13.61
C VAL A 446 -7.56 21.56 13.23
N ALA A 447 -7.93 21.68 11.96
CA ALA A 447 -9.02 22.55 11.54
C ALA A 447 -10.38 22.10 12.13
N ALA A 448 -10.59 20.79 12.28
CA ALA A 448 -11.79 20.24 12.91
C ALA A 448 -11.91 20.61 14.41
N LEU A 449 -10.81 20.82 15.13
CA LEU A 449 -10.84 21.34 16.51
C LEU A 449 -11.57 22.69 16.56
N ALA A 450 -11.17 23.63 15.70
CA ALA A 450 -11.78 24.94 15.60
C ALA A 450 -13.22 24.86 15.05
N ASP A 451 -13.44 24.15 13.95
CA ASP A 451 -14.76 23.97 13.35
C ASP A 451 -14.92 22.55 12.76
N PRO A 452 -15.74 21.67 13.38
CA PRO A 452 -15.87 20.28 12.93
C PRO A 452 -16.54 20.17 11.55
N ALA A 453 -17.38 21.12 11.15
CA ALA A 453 -18.03 21.09 9.84
C ALA A 453 -17.05 21.45 8.72
N LYS A 454 -16.20 22.47 8.94
CA LYS A 454 -15.14 22.85 8.00
C LYS A 454 -14.09 21.76 7.89
N GLY A 455 -13.62 21.21 9.01
CA GLY A 455 -12.64 20.11 9.02
C GLY A 455 -13.09 18.90 8.19
N SER A 456 -14.38 18.54 8.27
CA SER A 456 -14.96 17.50 7.41
C SER A 456 -14.96 17.83 5.91
N ARG A 457 -15.29 19.07 5.53
CA ARG A 457 -15.26 19.49 4.12
C ARG A 457 -13.85 19.56 3.58
N LEU A 458 -12.89 20.03 4.39
CA LEU A 458 -11.47 20.05 4.05
C LEU A 458 -10.92 18.64 3.85
N ALA A 459 -11.27 17.68 4.71
CA ALA A 459 -10.86 16.28 4.53
C ALA A 459 -11.36 15.70 3.19
N VAL A 460 -12.59 16.00 2.79
CA VAL A 460 -13.11 15.63 1.46
C VAL A 460 -12.37 16.38 0.36
N ALA A 461 -12.18 17.69 0.49
CA ALA A 461 -11.51 18.52 -0.50
C ALA A 461 -10.08 18.03 -0.78
N GLU A 462 -9.28 17.77 0.26
CA GLU A 462 -7.92 17.26 0.17
C GLU A 462 -7.88 15.88 -0.51
N SER A 463 -8.79 14.96 -0.15
CA SER A 463 -8.86 13.64 -0.81
C SER A 463 -9.12 13.77 -2.32
N LEU A 464 -9.87 14.81 -2.73
CA LEU A 464 -10.19 15.07 -4.13
C LEU A 464 -9.07 15.82 -4.86
N THR A 465 -8.40 16.78 -4.23
CA THR A 465 -7.23 17.45 -4.83
C THR A 465 -6.04 16.49 -4.93
N ASN A 466 -5.98 15.45 -4.10
CA ASN A 466 -4.99 14.38 -4.21
C ASN A 466 -5.33 13.35 -5.30
N VAL A 467 -6.60 12.97 -5.50
CA VAL A 467 -6.93 11.93 -6.52
C VAL A 467 -6.96 12.45 -7.96
N ILE A 468 -6.97 13.77 -8.15
CA ILE A 468 -7.23 14.41 -9.46
C ILE A 468 -6.12 14.21 -10.50
N TRP A 469 -4.94 13.73 -10.13
CA TRP A 469 -3.74 13.74 -10.99
C TRP A 469 -3.68 12.61 -12.01
N ALA A 470 -4.76 11.87 -12.20
CA ALA A 470 -4.93 10.87 -13.24
C ALA A 470 -6.31 11.03 -13.91
N PRO A 471 -6.49 10.59 -15.17
CA PRO A 471 -7.79 10.68 -15.82
C PRO A 471 -8.77 9.69 -15.19
N ILE A 472 -9.76 10.21 -14.48
CA ILE A 472 -10.81 9.45 -13.81
C ILE A 472 -11.99 9.27 -14.75
N GLU A 473 -12.43 8.03 -14.92
CA GLU A 473 -13.62 7.69 -15.70
C GLU A 473 -14.85 8.46 -15.16
N GLU A 474 -15.58 9.18 -16.02
CA GLU A 474 -16.68 10.09 -15.64
C GLU A 474 -16.30 11.30 -14.74
N ASN A 475 -15.02 11.68 -14.71
CA ASN A 475 -14.49 12.80 -13.91
C ASN A 475 -14.89 12.67 -12.43
N LEU A 476 -15.31 13.76 -11.77
CA LEU A 476 -15.66 13.75 -10.34
C LEU A 476 -16.75 12.70 -10.01
N LYS A 477 -17.72 12.48 -10.90
CA LYS A 477 -18.83 11.53 -10.67
C LYS A 477 -18.35 10.07 -10.60
N GLY A 478 -17.17 9.78 -11.12
CA GLY A 478 -16.53 8.48 -11.03
C GLY A 478 -15.90 8.17 -9.67
N VAL A 479 -15.79 9.17 -8.79
CA VAL A 479 -15.14 9.03 -7.48
C VAL A 479 -16.12 8.52 -6.42
N SER A 480 -15.65 7.59 -5.60
CA SER A 480 -16.32 7.07 -4.41
C SER A 480 -15.42 7.20 -3.19
N LEU A 481 -16.01 7.45 -2.02
CA LEU A 481 -15.28 7.75 -0.79
C LEU A 481 -15.44 6.66 0.28
N SER A 482 -14.41 6.45 1.10
CA SER A 482 -14.55 5.83 2.42
C SER A 482 -14.39 6.92 3.49
N ALA A 483 -15.26 6.95 4.49
CA ALA A 483 -15.14 7.89 5.62
C ALA A 483 -14.93 7.12 6.94
N ASN A 484 -13.78 7.35 7.58
CA ASN A 484 -13.41 6.69 8.84
C ASN A 484 -13.36 7.71 9.98
N TRP A 485 -14.21 7.53 10.99
CA TRP A 485 -14.47 8.51 12.04
C TRP A 485 -13.81 8.12 13.35
N MET A 486 -12.78 8.85 13.78
CA MET A 486 -12.11 8.66 15.06
C MET A 486 -12.46 9.85 15.94
N TRP A 487 -13.26 9.62 16.99
CA TRP A 487 -13.83 10.69 17.77
C TRP A 487 -13.78 10.41 19.28
N PRO A 488 -13.49 11.41 20.15
CA PRO A 488 -13.65 11.30 21.59
C PRO A 488 -15.13 11.42 21.98
N ALA A 489 -16.01 10.57 21.44
CA ALA A 489 -17.43 10.62 21.74
C ALA A 489 -17.69 10.34 23.23
N LYS A 490 -18.90 10.65 23.72
CA LYS A 490 -19.31 10.56 25.15
C LYS A 490 -18.63 11.58 26.07
N ASN A 491 -17.79 12.46 25.52
CA ASN A 491 -17.33 13.67 26.20
C ASN A 491 -18.31 14.82 25.92
N GLU A 492 -18.46 15.72 26.87
CA GLU A 492 -19.42 16.81 26.78
C GLU A 492 -19.14 17.71 25.57
N GLY A 493 -20.14 17.89 24.69
CA GLY A 493 -20.04 18.65 23.44
C GLY A 493 -19.50 17.86 22.24
N GLU A 494 -18.80 16.74 22.45
CA GLU A 494 -18.17 16.00 21.36
C GLU A 494 -19.15 15.20 20.49
N ASN A 495 -20.28 14.74 21.05
CA ASN A 495 -21.31 14.09 20.22
C ASN A 495 -21.96 15.11 19.27
N THR A 496 -22.18 16.34 19.76
CA THR A 496 -22.69 17.45 18.94
C THR A 496 -21.70 17.81 17.82
N ARG A 497 -20.41 17.86 18.13
CA ARG A 497 -19.34 18.13 17.15
C ARG A 497 -19.25 17.01 16.10
N LEU A 498 -19.31 15.74 16.50
CA LEU A 498 -19.36 14.60 15.58
C LEU A 498 -20.57 14.68 14.64
N TYR A 499 -21.77 14.97 15.16
CA TYR A 499 -22.97 15.10 14.34
C TYR A 499 -22.84 16.22 13.29
N LYS A 500 -22.32 17.39 13.70
CA LYS A 500 -22.05 18.52 12.77
C LYS A 500 -21.05 18.11 11.69
N ALA A 501 -19.99 17.38 12.06
CA ALA A 501 -18.96 16.90 11.14
C ALA A 501 -19.53 15.92 10.10
N VAL A 502 -20.31 14.91 10.54
CA VAL A 502 -20.96 13.92 9.67
C VAL A 502 -21.96 14.57 8.73
N LYS A 503 -22.80 15.48 9.26
CA LYS A 503 -23.78 16.22 8.46
C LYS A 503 -23.09 17.07 7.39
N ALA A 504 -22.04 17.80 7.75
CA ALA A 504 -21.30 18.65 6.81
C ALA A 504 -20.64 17.85 5.68
N LEU A 505 -20.05 16.69 6.00
CA LEU A 505 -19.50 15.78 4.99
C LEU A 505 -20.60 15.26 4.07
N SER A 506 -21.72 14.81 4.64
CA SER A 506 -22.87 14.29 3.88
C SER A 506 -23.43 15.34 2.92
N ASP A 507 -23.73 16.53 3.41
CA ASP A 507 -24.29 17.62 2.60
C ASP A 507 -23.33 17.99 1.45
N PHE A 508 -22.04 18.13 1.74
CA PHE A 508 -21.02 18.45 0.74
C PHE A 508 -20.89 17.36 -0.33
N CYS A 509 -20.87 16.09 0.06
CA CYS A 509 -20.80 14.97 -0.90
C CYS A 509 -22.05 14.89 -1.79
N ILE A 510 -23.24 15.14 -1.22
CA ILE A 510 -24.51 15.21 -1.97
C ILE A 510 -24.45 16.32 -3.02
N GLU A 511 -23.99 17.52 -2.64
CA GLU A 511 -23.84 18.66 -3.55
C GLU A 511 -22.81 18.41 -4.65
N LEU A 512 -21.67 17.79 -4.33
CA LEU A 512 -20.67 17.35 -5.30
C LEU A 512 -21.24 16.28 -6.26
N GLY A 513 -22.17 15.46 -5.76
CA GLY A 513 -22.79 14.34 -6.49
C GLY A 513 -21.94 13.08 -6.48
N ILE A 514 -21.23 12.84 -5.37
CA ILE A 514 -20.39 11.65 -5.13
C ILE A 514 -20.91 10.87 -3.91
N ASN A 515 -20.52 9.61 -3.78
CA ASN A 515 -21.05 8.70 -2.77
C ASN A 515 -19.99 8.31 -1.73
N VAL A 516 -20.44 7.96 -0.51
CA VAL A 516 -19.61 7.45 0.59
C VAL A 516 -20.04 6.02 0.95
N PRO A 517 -19.78 5.01 0.10
CA PRO A 517 -20.44 3.70 0.17
C PRO A 517 -19.92 2.78 1.28
N THR A 518 -18.86 3.18 1.98
CA THR A 518 -18.28 2.44 3.10
C THR A 518 -17.62 3.39 4.10
N GLY A 519 -17.41 2.92 5.32
CA GLY A 519 -16.81 3.68 6.41
C GLY A 519 -16.74 2.84 7.68
N LYS A 520 -16.05 3.38 8.69
CA LYS A 520 -15.92 2.78 10.03
C LYS A 520 -15.85 3.89 11.08
N ASP A 521 -16.10 3.55 12.33
CA ASP A 521 -15.98 4.49 13.44
C ASP A 521 -15.18 3.91 14.62
N SER A 522 -14.53 4.80 15.36
CA SER A 522 -13.81 4.56 16.60
C SER A 522 -14.12 5.71 17.56
N LEU A 523 -15.07 5.49 18.47
CA LEU A 523 -15.73 6.55 19.24
C LEU A 523 -15.19 6.74 20.68
N SER A 524 -14.05 6.16 21.00
CA SER A 524 -13.42 6.18 22.34
C SER A 524 -12.00 6.77 22.29
N MET A 525 -11.78 7.82 21.49
CA MET A 525 -10.46 8.44 21.27
C MET A 525 -10.03 9.34 22.45
N THR A 526 -9.90 8.74 23.63
CA THR A 526 -9.52 9.42 24.87
C THR A 526 -8.59 8.53 25.69
N GLN A 527 -7.55 9.14 26.25
CA GLN A 527 -6.61 8.49 27.16
C GLN A 527 -6.77 9.08 28.57
N LYS A 528 -6.90 8.20 29.57
CA LYS A 528 -6.88 8.59 30.99
C LYS A 528 -5.58 8.13 31.63
N TYR A 529 -5.03 8.95 32.52
CA TYR A 529 -3.82 8.65 33.27
C TYR A 529 -4.12 8.44 34.76
N PRO A 530 -3.28 7.68 35.49
CA PRO A 530 -3.49 7.42 36.92
C PRO A 530 -3.53 8.67 37.82
N ASN A 531 -2.94 9.78 37.37
CA ASN A 531 -2.97 11.08 38.05
C ASN A 531 -4.31 11.85 37.85
N GLY A 532 -5.27 11.29 37.11
CA GLY A 532 -6.54 11.93 36.78
C GLY A 532 -6.50 12.80 35.52
N GLN A 533 -5.33 12.98 34.89
CA GLN A 533 -5.18 13.67 33.62
C GLN A 533 -5.93 12.93 32.51
N LYS A 534 -6.53 13.69 31.60
CA LYS A 534 -7.35 13.17 30.52
C LYS A 534 -7.02 13.93 29.23
N VAL A 535 -6.46 13.20 28.27
CA VAL A 535 -6.12 13.74 26.95
C VAL A 535 -7.12 13.25 25.93
N MET A 536 -7.67 14.18 25.15
CA MET A 536 -8.64 13.88 24.08
C MET A 536 -7.97 14.00 22.72
N SER A 537 -8.21 13.04 21.83
CA SER A 537 -7.77 13.22 20.45
C SER A 537 -8.64 14.24 19.73
N PRO A 538 -8.09 15.03 18.79
CA PRO A 538 -8.91 15.80 17.87
C PRO A 538 -9.95 14.92 17.17
N GLY A 539 -11.18 15.40 17.07
CA GLY A 539 -12.22 14.74 16.27
C GLY A 539 -11.76 14.66 14.81
N THR A 540 -11.58 13.43 14.32
CA THR A 540 -10.88 13.16 13.06
C THR A 540 -11.78 12.36 12.13
N VAL A 541 -11.93 12.82 10.89
CA VAL A 541 -12.38 11.98 9.78
C VAL A 541 -11.24 11.82 8.79
N ILE A 542 -10.94 10.57 8.42
CA ILE A 542 -10.03 10.26 7.31
C ILE A 542 -10.89 9.85 6.13
N VAL A 543 -10.77 10.58 5.03
CA VAL A 543 -11.48 10.34 3.78
C VAL A 543 -10.54 9.71 2.77
N THR A 544 -10.89 8.51 2.28
CA THR A 544 -10.18 7.84 1.19
C THR A 544 -10.99 7.99 -0.09
N ALA A 545 -10.44 8.66 -1.10
CA ALA A 545 -11.03 8.74 -2.43
C ALA A 545 -10.51 7.59 -3.30
N VAL A 546 -11.42 6.98 -4.07
CA VAL A 546 -11.12 5.93 -5.05
C VAL A 546 -11.85 6.21 -6.36
N GLY A 547 -11.14 6.08 -7.48
CA GLY A 547 -11.69 6.24 -8.83
C GLY A 547 -11.05 5.30 -9.83
N GLU A 548 -11.81 4.91 -10.84
CA GLU A 548 -11.27 4.18 -11.98
C GLU A 548 -10.44 5.12 -12.86
N VAL A 549 -9.18 4.75 -13.13
CA VAL A 549 -8.29 5.48 -14.02
C VAL A 549 -8.44 4.94 -15.44
N SER A 550 -8.84 5.81 -16.38
CA SER A 550 -9.11 5.44 -17.79
C SER A 550 -7.84 5.20 -18.61
N ASP A 551 -6.74 5.90 -18.27
CA ASP A 551 -5.42 5.73 -18.87
C ASP A 551 -4.31 6.10 -17.86
N ILE A 552 -3.67 5.08 -17.26
CA ILE A 552 -2.60 5.28 -16.27
C ILE A 552 -1.38 6.03 -16.83
N ARG A 553 -1.19 6.06 -18.16
CA ARG A 553 -0.04 6.69 -18.82
C ARG A 553 -0.15 8.21 -18.89
N LYS A 554 -1.35 8.77 -18.66
CA LYS A 554 -1.60 10.22 -18.59
C LYS A 554 -1.48 10.79 -17.17
N THR A 555 -1.00 9.98 -16.23
CA THR A 555 -0.84 10.40 -14.84
C THR A 555 0.17 11.54 -14.72
N ILE A 556 -0.20 12.59 -13.99
CA ILE A 556 0.63 13.77 -13.71
C ILE A 556 1.41 13.55 -12.41
N LYS A 557 2.69 13.91 -12.42
CA LYS A 557 3.60 13.85 -11.27
C LYS A 557 3.86 15.27 -10.72
N PRO A 558 4.26 15.42 -9.45
CA PRO A 558 4.50 16.73 -8.84
C PRO A 558 5.82 17.38 -9.27
N VAL A 559 6.74 16.62 -9.86
CA VAL A 559 8.09 17.11 -10.17
C VAL A 559 8.06 18.09 -11.34
N VAL A 560 8.46 19.34 -11.09
CA VAL A 560 8.58 20.38 -12.12
C VAL A 560 9.55 19.95 -13.20
N ARG A 561 9.17 20.17 -14.46
CA ARG A 561 10.05 20.06 -15.62
C ARG A 561 10.82 21.36 -15.80
N GLN A 562 12.13 21.30 -15.99
CA GLN A 562 12.94 22.50 -16.24
C GLN A 562 12.81 22.96 -17.70
N ASP A 563 11.64 23.50 -18.07
CA ASP A 563 11.32 24.05 -19.40
C ASP A 563 10.90 25.54 -19.27
N ASN A 564 11.72 26.45 -19.77
CA ASN A 564 11.48 27.90 -19.70
C ASN A 564 10.25 28.37 -20.51
N GLU A 565 9.71 27.53 -21.40
CA GLU A 565 8.48 27.78 -22.17
C GLU A 565 7.20 27.40 -21.40
N THR A 566 7.35 27.02 -20.14
CA THR A 566 6.22 26.65 -19.26
C THR A 566 6.02 27.66 -18.14
N GLU A 567 4.79 27.72 -17.65
CA GLU A 567 4.37 28.60 -16.55
C GLU A 567 3.71 27.77 -15.45
N LEU A 568 3.81 28.26 -14.22
CA LEU A 568 3.13 27.72 -13.05
C LEU A 568 1.87 28.52 -12.77
N LEU A 569 0.75 27.82 -12.61
CA LEU A 569 -0.55 28.39 -12.31
C LEU A 569 -1.02 27.89 -10.94
N TYR A 570 -1.42 28.82 -10.08
CA TYR A 570 -2.19 28.53 -8.87
C TYR A 570 -3.68 28.55 -9.20
N ILE A 571 -4.41 27.51 -8.81
CA ILE A 571 -5.86 27.38 -9.01
C ILE A 571 -6.51 27.15 -7.66
N ASP A 572 -7.30 28.12 -7.23
CA ASP A 572 -8.08 28.03 -6.01
C ASP A 572 -9.30 27.12 -6.21
N PHE A 573 -9.54 26.19 -5.29
CA PHE A 573 -10.72 25.33 -5.25
C PHE A 573 -11.75 25.78 -4.22
N SER A 574 -11.41 26.75 -3.37
CA SER A 574 -12.19 27.07 -2.18
C SER A 574 -13.05 28.35 -2.31
N LYS A 575 -12.65 29.32 -3.15
CA LYS A 575 -13.16 30.71 -3.14
C LYS A 575 -13.01 31.38 -1.77
N GLY A 576 -12.04 30.94 -0.99
CA GLY A 576 -11.74 31.39 0.37
C GLY A 576 -10.63 32.43 0.44
N ASN A 577 -10.44 32.97 1.64
CA ASN A 577 -9.27 33.80 1.98
C ASN A 577 -8.20 32.92 2.63
N PHE A 578 -6.94 33.33 2.53
CA PHE A 578 -5.76 32.64 3.06
C PHE A 578 -5.72 32.59 4.60
N GLN A 579 -6.61 31.77 5.16
CA GLN A 579 -6.79 31.57 6.59
C GLN A 579 -5.75 30.58 7.13
N LEU A 580 -5.25 30.85 8.34
CA LEU A 580 -4.16 30.08 8.96
C LEU A 580 -4.64 29.15 10.10
N GLY A 581 -5.90 29.25 10.51
CA GLY A 581 -6.45 28.39 11.54
C GLY A 581 -6.34 26.92 11.16
N GLY A 582 -5.86 26.10 12.10
CA GLY A 582 -5.69 24.66 11.91
C GLY A 582 -4.56 24.24 10.98
N SER A 583 -3.70 25.17 10.53
CA SER A 583 -2.57 24.87 9.65
C SER A 583 -1.36 24.31 10.39
N SER A 584 -0.46 23.65 9.65
CA SER A 584 0.88 23.27 10.11
C SER A 584 1.68 24.48 10.61
N PHE A 585 1.47 25.66 10.00
CA PHE A 585 2.07 26.89 10.49
C PHE A 585 1.56 27.30 11.88
N ALA A 586 0.24 27.25 12.10
CA ALA A 586 -0.33 27.51 13.41
C ALA A 586 0.23 26.54 14.45
N GLN A 587 0.39 25.27 14.07
CA GLN A 587 0.97 24.23 14.92
C GLN A 587 2.41 24.55 15.34
N VAL A 588 3.30 25.01 14.45
CA VAL A 588 4.70 25.29 14.84
C VAL A 588 4.86 26.48 15.78
N ILE A 589 3.89 27.39 15.79
CA ILE A 589 3.84 28.50 16.76
C ILE A 589 2.97 28.19 17.99
N ASP A 590 2.61 26.91 18.18
CA ASP A 590 1.78 26.39 19.26
C ASP A 590 0.41 27.09 19.36
N ARG A 591 -0.29 27.17 18.23
CA ARG A 591 -1.65 27.74 18.13
C ARG A 591 -2.55 26.85 17.28
N ILE A 592 -3.86 26.97 17.50
CA ILE A 592 -4.89 26.42 16.60
C ILE A 592 -5.52 27.54 15.78
N GLY A 593 -5.98 28.63 16.42
CA GLY A 593 -6.73 29.71 15.77
C GLY A 593 -8.19 29.34 15.45
N ASN A 594 -9.05 30.34 15.29
CA ASN A 594 -10.49 30.14 15.05
C ASN A 594 -10.87 30.17 13.55
N ASP A 595 -10.10 30.90 12.75
CA ASP A 595 -10.38 31.12 11.34
C ASP A 595 -9.69 30.07 10.47
N THR A 596 -10.40 28.96 10.22
CA THR A 596 -9.94 27.87 9.35
C THR A 596 -10.45 28.03 7.91
N PRO A 597 -9.64 27.64 6.90
CA PRO A 597 -10.08 27.53 5.51
C PRO A 597 -11.34 26.67 5.34
N ASP A 598 -12.05 26.86 4.22
CA ASP A 598 -13.28 26.13 3.92
C ASP A 598 -13.61 26.23 2.43
N VAL A 599 -14.38 25.28 1.90
CA VAL A 599 -14.92 25.35 0.53
C VAL A 599 -16.21 26.17 0.56
N LYS A 600 -16.20 27.34 -0.09
CA LYS A 600 -17.35 28.28 -0.11
C LYS A 600 -18.33 28.04 -1.25
N ASP A 601 -17.87 27.42 -2.34
CA ASP A 601 -18.70 27.13 -3.51
C ASP A 601 -18.45 25.70 -4.03
N THR A 602 -19.36 24.80 -3.69
CA THR A 602 -19.32 23.38 -4.09
C THR A 602 -19.44 23.19 -5.62
N ALA A 603 -20.24 24.02 -6.29
CA ALA A 603 -20.42 23.93 -7.74
C ALA A 603 -19.15 24.37 -8.48
N TYR A 604 -18.50 25.41 -7.99
CA TYR A 604 -17.20 25.85 -8.47
C TYR A 604 -16.11 24.79 -8.22
N PHE A 605 -16.05 24.18 -7.03
CA PHE A 605 -15.12 23.07 -6.72
C PHE A 605 -15.25 21.95 -7.75
N LYS A 606 -16.49 21.52 -8.02
CA LYS A 606 -16.80 20.49 -9.02
C LYS A 606 -16.35 20.89 -10.43
N ASN A 607 -16.55 22.14 -10.80
CA ASN A 607 -16.14 22.67 -12.09
C ASN A 607 -14.62 22.73 -12.23
N CYS A 608 -13.91 23.14 -11.18
CA CYS A 608 -12.44 23.07 -11.11
C CYS A 608 -11.97 21.63 -11.34
N PHE A 609 -12.53 20.67 -10.59
CA PHE A 609 -12.14 19.27 -10.70
C PHE A 609 -12.26 18.76 -12.15
N ASN A 610 -13.43 18.94 -12.74
CA ASN A 610 -13.70 18.46 -14.11
C ASN A 610 -12.87 19.21 -15.17
N THR A 611 -12.55 20.49 -14.94
CA THR A 611 -11.70 21.26 -15.85
C THR A 611 -10.26 20.75 -15.82
N ILE A 612 -9.70 20.46 -14.64
CA ILE A 612 -8.37 19.85 -14.54
C ILE A 612 -8.35 18.47 -15.20
N GLN A 613 -9.38 17.64 -14.99
CA GLN A 613 -9.52 16.35 -15.66
C GLN A 613 -9.48 16.48 -17.20
N LYS A 614 -10.15 17.51 -17.74
CA LYS A 614 -10.08 17.83 -19.17
C LYS A 614 -8.65 18.21 -19.62
N LEU A 615 -7.93 19.02 -18.82
CA LEU A 615 -6.55 19.38 -19.14
C LEU A 615 -5.61 18.17 -19.13
N ILE A 616 -5.81 17.21 -18.22
CA ILE A 616 -5.07 15.94 -18.17
C ILE A 616 -5.37 15.10 -19.42
N GLU A 617 -6.64 14.92 -19.76
CA GLU A 617 -7.05 14.18 -20.96
C GLU A 617 -6.46 14.75 -22.25
N GLU A 618 -6.39 16.09 -22.35
CA GLU A 618 -5.79 16.79 -23.48
C GLU A 618 -4.24 16.87 -23.43
N GLY A 619 -3.59 16.36 -22.37
CA GLY A 619 -2.14 16.36 -22.23
C GLY A 619 -1.52 17.75 -22.05
N LEU A 620 -2.25 18.68 -21.43
CA LEU A 620 -1.85 20.09 -21.29
C LEU A 620 -1.13 20.40 -19.97
N ILE A 621 -1.17 19.48 -19.01
CA ILE A 621 -0.46 19.59 -17.73
C ILE A 621 0.85 18.82 -17.82
N VAL A 622 1.93 19.49 -17.44
CA VAL A 622 3.31 18.98 -17.45
C VAL A 622 3.66 18.33 -16.12
N ALA A 623 3.30 19.01 -15.03
CA ALA A 623 3.50 18.61 -13.65
C ALA A 623 2.43 19.29 -12.78
N GLY A 624 2.16 18.76 -11.60
CA GLY A 624 1.22 19.41 -10.69
C GLY A 624 1.12 18.77 -9.31
N HIS A 625 0.78 19.60 -8.34
CA HIS A 625 0.72 19.25 -6.92
C HIS A 625 -0.38 20.07 -6.23
N ASP A 626 -1.05 19.47 -5.25
CA ASP A 626 -2.04 20.13 -4.41
C ASP A 626 -1.38 21.03 -3.34
N VAL A 627 -2.18 21.94 -2.78
CA VAL A 627 -1.83 22.75 -1.62
C VAL A 627 -2.51 22.14 -0.40
N SER A 628 -1.69 21.54 0.47
CA SER A 628 -2.14 20.84 1.69
C SER A 628 -1.22 21.20 2.86
N ALA A 629 -0.67 20.21 3.58
CA ALA A 629 0.11 20.44 4.79
C ALA A 629 1.33 21.34 4.54
N GLY A 630 1.43 22.46 5.26
CA GLY A 630 2.48 23.46 5.10
C GLY A 630 2.23 24.51 4.02
N GLY A 631 1.14 24.39 3.25
CA GLY A 631 0.66 25.41 2.32
C GLY A 631 1.45 25.52 1.01
N LEU A 632 1.19 26.60 0.27
CA LEU A 632 1.72 26.84 -1.08
C LEU A 632 3.26 26.80 -1.14
N ILE A 633 3.95 27.26 -0.10
CA ILE A 633 5.42 27.27 -0.09
C ILE A 633 6.00 25.86 -0.06
N THR A 634 5.40 24.96 0.71
CA THR A 634 5.78 23.55 0.75
C THR A 634 5.53 22.91 -0.61
N THR A 635 4.34 23.12 -1.20
CA THR A 635 4.01 22.62 -2.54
C THR A 635 5.08 23.02 -3.56
N LEU A 636 5.46 24.30 -3.61
CA LEU A 636 6.48 24.79 -4.55
C LEU A 636 7.86 24.17 -4.31
N LEU A 637 8.25 23.98 -3.05
CA LEU A 637 9.51 23.34 -2.69
C LEU A 637 9.52 21.86 -3.07
N GLU A 638 8.46 21.11 -2.73
CA GLU A 638 8.29 19.69 -3.04
C GLU A 638 8.30 19.42 -4.54
N MET A 639 7.69 20.29 -5.34
CA MET A 639 7.77 20.24 -6.81
C MET A 639 9.22 20.32 -7.34
N THR A 640 10.18 20.83 -6.55
CA THR A 640 11.59 20.97 -6.94
C THR A 640 12.57 20.01 -6.24
N PHE A 641 12.14 19.34 -5.16
CA PHE A 641 13.03 18.55 -4.31
C PHE A 641 13.61 17.34 -5.02
N ALA A 642 12.84 16.66 -5.86
CA ALA A 642 13.28 15.47 -6.58
C ALA A 642 14.13 15.76 -7.83
N ASN A 643 14.33 17.04 -8.17
CA ASN A 643 15.25 17.46 -9.21
C ASN A 643 16.67 17.64 -8.64
N CYS A 644 17.67 17.33 -9.46
CA CYS A 644 19.08 17.59 -9.13
C CYS A 644 19.55 18.97 -9.61
N GLU A 645 18.79 19.62 -10.50
CA GLU A 645 19.12 20.91 -11.09
C GLU A 645 17.88 21.78 -11.31
N GLY A 646 18.12 23.08 -11.56
CA GLY A 646 17.08 24.08 -11.78
C GLY A 646 16.28 24.46 -10.52
N GLY A 647 15.44 25.47 -10.68
CA GLY A 647 14.66 26.07 -9.60
C GLY A 647 13.47 26.85 -10.14
N LEU A 648 12.88 27.74 -9.33
CA LEU A 648 11.67 28.48 -9.69
C LEU A 648 11.83 29.98 -9.46
N ASN A 649 11.26 30.79 -10.35
CA ASN A 649 11.06 32.22 -10.12
C ASN A 649 9.57 32.47 -9.94
N ILE A 650 9.17 32.84 -8.72
CA ILE A 650 7.79 32.94 -8.25
C ILE A 650 7.47 34.38 -7.84
N ASP A 651 6.34 34.91 -8.30
CA ASP A 651 5.79 36.21 -7.92
C ASP A 651 4.35 36.04 -7.37
N LEU A 652 4.20 36.24 -6.07
CA LEU A 652 2.92 36.15 -5.34
C LEU A 652 2.26 37.52 -5.15
N SER A 653 2.75 38.59 -5.79
CA SER A 653 2.21 39.95 -5.63
C SER A 653 0.77 40.11 -6.13
N SER A 654 0.29 39.17 -6.97
CA SER A 654 -1.09 39.13 -7.45
C SER A 654 -2.11 38.81 -6.33
N PHE A 655 -1.68 38.21 -5.22
CA PHE A 655 -2.51 37.94 -4.05
C PHE A 655 -2.63 39.20 -3.18
N ASN A 656 -3.33 40.20 -3.72
CA ASN A 656 -3.55 41.50 -3.08
C ASN A 656 -4.18 41.34 -1.68
N ASN A 657 -3.86 42.27 -0.76
CA ASN A 657 -4.40 42.33 0.60
C ASN A 657 -4.04 41.17 1.54
N ASN A 658 -3.18 40.25 1.12
CA ASN A 658 -2.63 39.20 1.98
C ASN A 658 -1.13 39.41 2.13
N ASP A 659 -0.59 39.12 3.32
CA ASP A 659 0.84 39.12 3.55
C ASP A 659 1.50 37.82 3.07
N ILE A 660 2.82 37.77 3.17
CA ILE A 660 3.58 36.59 2.74
C ILE A 660 3.26 35.34 3.58
N ILE A 661 3.03 35.47 4.89
CA ILE A 661 2.81 34.33 5.79
C ILE A 661 1.48 33.66 5.47
N SER A 662 0.39 34.44 5.39
CA SER A 662 -0.94 33.94 5.01
C SER A 662 -0.90 33.23 3.65
N VAL A 663 -0.36 33.86 2.60
CA VAL A 663 -0.32 33.26 1.26
C VAL A 663 0.57 32.00 1.20
N ALA A 664 1.72 32.02 1.89
CA ALA A 664 2.66 30.91 1.85
C ALA A 664 2.19 29.68 2.62
N PHE A 665 1.57 29.87 3.79
CA PHE A 665 1.32 28.80 4.76
C PHE A 665 -0.15 28.43 4.96
N SER A 666 -1.10 29.15 4.35
CA SER A 666 -2.50 28.73 4.38
C SER A 666 -2.67 27.40 3.66
N GLU A 667 -3.35 26.47 4.32
CA GLU A 667 -3.69 25.13 3.80
C GLU A 667 -5.07 25.17 3.11
N GLN A 668 -5.29 26.23 2.34
CA GLN A 668 -6.52 26.41 1.57
C GLN A 668 -6.58 25.40 0.41
N PRO A 669 -7.72 24.73 0.16
CA PRO A 669 -7.85 23.81 -0.97
C PRO A 669 -7.52 24.51 -2.29
N ALA A 670 -6.40 24.10 -2.90
CA ALA A 670 -5.91 24.62 -4.17
C ALA A 670 -4.97 23.62 -4.83
N VAL A 671 -4.61 23.88 -6.09
CA VAL A 671 -3.59 23.13 -6.82
C VAL A 671 -2.66 24.06 -7.58
N VAL A 672 -1.41 23.64 -7.74
CA VAL A 672 -0.41 24.25 -8.61
C VAL A 672 -0.19 23.36 -9.82
N ILE A 673 -0.37 23.88 -11.03
CA ILE A 673 -0.12 23.16 -12.27
C ILE A 673 0.96 23.86 -13.10
N GLN A 674 1.84 23.07 -13.71
CA GLN A 674 2.77 23.52 -14.73
C GLN A 674 2.17 23.24 -16.10
N VAL A 675 2.08 24.25 -16.96
CA VAL A 675 1.46 24.14 -18.29
C VAL A 675 2.36 24.72 -19.38
N LYS A 676 2.17 24.25 -20.62
CA LYS A 676 2.85 24.77 -21.80
C LYS A 676 1.87 25.53 -22.70
N GLY A 677 2.21 26.77 -23.05
CA GLY A 677 1.40 27.62 -23.93
C GLY A 677 0.08 28.11 -23.31
N ASN A 678 -0.76 28.76 -24.13
CA ASN A 678 -1.96 29.46 -23.64
C ASN A 678 -3.23 28.60 -23.59
N LYS A 679 -3.27 27.45 -24.28
CA LYS A 679 -4.49 26.64 -24.41
C LYS A 679 -5.08 26.23 -23.05
N ALA A 680 -4.25 25.86 -22.09
CA ALA A 680 -4.72 25.52 -20.74
C ALA A 680 -5.40 26.72 -20.06
N LYS A 681 -4.80 27.92 -20.16
CA LYS A 681 -5.34 29.17 -19.63
C LYS A 681 -6.68 29.54 -20.29
N GLU A 682 -6.78 29.38 -21.61
CA GLU A 682 -8.02 29.60 -22.36
C GLU A 682 -9.14 28.65 -21.90
N ILE A 683 -8.82 27.36 -21.69
CA ILE A 683 -9.78 26.40 -21.16
C ILE A 683 -10.23 26.80 -19.74
N LEU A 684 -9.30 27.16 -18.86
CA LEU A 684 -9.61 27.62 -17.50
C LEU A 684 -10.53 28.85 -17.53
N SER A 685 -10.18 29.90 -18.30
CA SER A 685 -11.01 31.11 -18.43
C SER A 685 -12.39 30.81 -19.03
N SER A 686 -12.47 29.97 -20.07
CA SER A 686 -13.76 29.63 -20.71
C SER A 686 -14.70 28.84 -19.79
N ASN A 687 -14.16 28.13 -18.80
CA ASN A 687 -14.92 27.42 -17.78
C ASN A 687 -15.10 28.27 -16.51
N ASN A 688 -14.75 29.56 -16.51
CA ASN A 688 -14.83 30.46 -15.36
C ASN A 688 -14.06 29.94 -14.12
N ILE A 689 -12.88 29.36 -14.35
CA ILE A 689 -11.97 28.94 -13.28
C ILE A 689 -10.99 30.07 -12.98
N ASP A 690 -10.90 30.44 -11.70
CA ASP A 690 -9.94 31.44 -11.27
C ASP A 690 -8.55 30.81 -11.21
N PHE A 691 -7.58 31.45 -11.87
CA PHE A 691 -6.19 31.04 -11.79
C PHE A 691 -5.27 32.26 -11.77
N VAL A 692 -4.11 32.08 -11.15
CA VAL A 692 -3.04 33.09 -11.09
C VAL A 692 -1.78 32.49 -11.68
N VAL A 693 -1.16 33.18 -12.63
CA VAL A 693 0.19 32.85 -13.08
C VAL A 693 1.15 33.27 -11.97
N ILE A 694 1.72 32.30 -11.26
CA ILE A 694 2.57 32.56 -10.08
C ILE A 694 4.06 32.51 -10.41
N GLY A 695 4.47 32.00 -11.57
CA GLY A 695 5.88 31.97 -11.92
C GLY A 695 6.25 31.00 -13.02
N LYS A 696 7.54 30.69 -13.11
CA LYS A 696 8.10 29.79 -14.12
C LYS A 696 9.40 29.13 -13.65
N PRO A 697 9.86 28.04 -14.31
CA PRO A 697 11.18 27.48 -14.08
C PRO A 697 12.30 28.49 -14.31
N GLN A 698 13.42 28.32 -13.60
CA GLN A 698 14.66 29.05 -13.80
C GLN A 698 15.88 28.13 -13.72
N GLY A 699 16.99 28.51 -14.35
CA GLY A 699 18.22 27.72 -14.35
C GLY A 699 18.97 27.71 -13.01
N LYS A 700 18.74 28.69 -12.13
CA LYS A 700 19.40 28.74 -10.81
C LYS A 700 18.77 27.74 -9.85
N ARG A 701 19.59 27.01 -9.07
CA ARG A 701 19.16 26.00 -8.09
C ARG A 701 18.61 26.63 -6.80
N GLU A 702 17.61 27.49 -6.94
CA GLU A 702 16.90 28.14 -5.83
C GLU A 702 15.46 28.49 -6.23
N ILE A 703 14.60 28.73 -5.24
CA ILE A 703 13.32 29.41 -5.47
C ILE A 703 13.53 30.89 -5.15
N THR A 704 13.44 31.75 -6.17
CA THR A 704 13.36 33.20 -6.00
C THR A 704 11.88 33.55 -5.83
N LEU A 705 11.49 33.91 -4.61
CA LEU A 705 10.11 34.18 -4.24
C LEU A 705 9.93 35.68 -3.99
N LYS A 706 9.00 36.31 -4.70
CA LYS A 706 8.68 37.72 -4.54
C LYS A 706 7.27 37.91 -4.02
N LYS A 707 7.11 38.82 -3.06
CA LYS A 707 5.81 39.35 -2.62
C LYS A 707 5.93 40.86 -2.44
N ASP A 708 5.25 41.61 -3.29
CA ASP A 708 5.29 43.07 -3.34
C ASP A 708 6.74 43.60 -3.49
N SER A 709 7.28 44.29 -2.48
CA SER A 709 8.67 44.79 -2.45
C SER A 709 9.68 43.79 -1.86
N GLU A 710 9.21 42.71 -1.25
CA GLU A 710 10.07 41.73 -0.57
C GLU A 710 10.48 40.60 -1.52
N THR A 711 11.70 40.10 -1.35
CA THR A 711 12.24 39.00 -2.14
C THR A 711 13.00 38.05 -1.24
N TYR A 712 12.65 36.78 -1.32
CA TYR A 712 13.23 35.67 -0.57
C TYR A 712 13.96 34.75 -1.55
N ASN A 713 15.21 34.42 -1.26
CA ASN A 713 15.98 33.46 -2.05
C ASN A 713 16.13 32.17 -1.24
N LEU A 714 15.40 31.15 -1.64
CA LEU A 714 15.27 29.90 -0.90
C LEU A 714 16.16 28.84 -1.55
N ASN A 715 17.21 28.42 -0.82
CA ASN A 715 18.11 27.38 -1.30
C ASN A 715 17.40 26.02 -1.25
N ILE A 716 17.15 25.43 -2.42
CA ILE A 716 16.36 24.20 -2.52
C ILE A 716 17.05 23.03 -1.83
N ASP A 717 18.37 22.87 -2.01
CA ASP A 717 19.09 21.72 -1.47
C ASP A 717 19.21 21.79 0.06
N THR A 718 19.43 22.98 0.62
CA THR A 718 19.40 23.20 2.08
C THR A 718 18.02 22.91 2.66
N LEU A 719 16.95 23.46 2.06
CA LEU A 719 15.58 23.25 2.55
C LEU A 719 15.11 21.81 2.37
N ARG A 720 15.57 21.11 1.33
CA ARG A 720 15.35 19.67 1.18
C ARG A 720 16.00 18.89 2.32
N ASP A 721 17.20 19.26 2.75
CA ASP A 721 17.86 18.60 3.88
C ASP A 721 17.14 18.88 5.21
N VAL A 722 16.61 20.11 5.39
CA VAL A 722 15.74 20.44 6.54
C VAL A 722 14.46 19.59 6.52
N TRP A 723 13.79 19.50 5.37
CA TRP A 723 12.59 18.68 5.17
C TRP A 723 12.85 17.18 5.38
N TYR A 724 14.02 16.68 4.98
CA TYR A 724 14.38 15.27 5.16
C TYR A 724 14.78 14.93 6.61
N LYS A 725 15.18 15.93 7.41
CA LYS A 725 15.77 15.73 8.74
C LYS A 725 14.93 14.83 9.66
N SER A 726 13.61 15.03 9.73
CA SER A 726 12.72 14.20 10.56
C SER A 726 12.73 12.73 10.12
N SER A 727 12.75 12.47 8.81
CA SER A 727 12.88 11.11 8.26
C SER A 727 14.21 10.47 8.67
N TYR A 728 15.32 11.21 8.54
CA TYR A 728 16.63 10.73 8.97
C TYR A 728 16.65 10.36 10.46
N LEU A 729 16.09 11.22 11.32
CA LEU A 729 16.07 10.99 12.77
C LEU A 729 15.26 9.74 13.15
N LEU A 730 14.14 9.50 12.49
CA LEU A 730 13.34 8.29 12.69
C LEU A 730 14.03 7.05 12.11
N ASP A 731 14.66 7.14 10.93
CA ASP A 731 15.40 6.02 10.33
C ASP A 731 16.58 5.56 11.20
N ARG A 732 17.19 6.45 12.01
CA ARG A 732 18.22 6.04 13.00
C ARG A 732 17.72 4.99 13.99
N LYS A 733 16.41 4.97 14.31
CA LYS A 733 15.78 3.94 15.15
C LYS A 733 15.46 2.65 14.37
N GLN A 734 15.63 2.63 13.04
CA GLN A 734 15.29 1.50 12.18
C GLN A 734 16.52 0.83 11.58
N SER A 735 17.38 1.60 10.90
CA SER A 735 18.59 1.13 10.22
C SER A 735 19.87 1.41 11.01
N GLY A 736 19.74 2.02 12.20
CA GLY A 736 20.86 2.44 13.03
C GLY A 736 21.48 3.77 12.58
N ALA A 737 22.35 4.35 13.42
CA ALA A 737 22.91 5.68 13.18
C ALA A 737 23.76 5.78 11.90
N THR A 738 24.51 4.73 11.58
CA THR A 738 25.42 4.71 10.43
C THR A 738 24.65 4.68 9.11
N LYS A 739 23.73 3.71 8.93
CA LYS A 739 23.01 3.54 7.66
C LYS A 739 21.99 4.63 7.41
N ALA A 740 21.31 5.13 8.43
CA ALA A 740 20.45 6.29 8.31
C ALA A 740 21.23 7.53 7.82
N LYS A 741 22.45 7.73 8.34
CA LYS A 741 23.32 8.85 7.92
C LYS A 741 23.82 8.68 6.49
N GLU A 742 24.31 7.49 6.14
CA GLU A 742 24.71 7.16 4.76
C GLU A 742 23.57 7.47 3.79
N ARG A 743 22.33 7.04 4.10
CA ARG A 743 21.16 7.33 3.26
C ARG A 743 20.94 8.82 3.09
N PHE A 744 20.85 9.56 4.20
CA PHE A 744 20.65 11.01 4.20
C PHE A 744 21.71 11.76 3.39
N GLU A 745 22.95 11.31 3.40
CA GLU A 745 24.05 11.93 2.67
C GLU A 745 24.10 11.50 1.19
N ASN A 746 23.72 10.27 0.86
CA ASN A 746 23.96 9.66 -0.45
C ASN A 746 22.78 9.72 -1.42
N TYR A 747 21.51 9.68 -0.97
CA TYR A 747 20.35 9.57 -1.88
C TYR A 747 20.36 10.65 -2.98
N LYS A 748 20.78 11.87 -2.63
CA LYS A 748 20.86 13.05 -3.51
C LYS A 748 22.01 13.01 -4.53
N ARG A 749 22.91 12.04 -4.43
CA ARG A 749 24.09 11.83 -5.30
C ARG A 749 24.00 10.54 -6.12
N GLN A 750 22.90 9.80 -5.98
CA GLN A 750 22.66 8.51 -6.61
C GLN A 750 21.45 8.60 -7.54
N ASP A 751 21.40 9.68 -8.33
CA ASP A 751 20.28 9.94 -9.21
C ASP A 751 20.15 8.87 -10.29
N LEU A 752 18.90 8.53 -10.58
CA LEU A 752 18.54 7.54 -11.58
C LEU A 752 18.93 8.04 -12.97
N ARG A 753 19.84 7.33 -13.61
CA ARG A 753 20.34 7.63 -14.95
C ARG A 753 20.52 6.33 -15.70
N TYR A 754 19.94 6.26 -16.89
CA TYR A 754 19.93 5.03 -17.66
C TYR A 754 20.66 5.24 -18.98
N ASP A 755 21.35 4.19 -19.40
CA ASP A 755 21.96 4.06 -20.71
C ASP A 755 21.38 2.82 -21.36
N PHE A 756 20.49 3.03 -22.32
CA PHE A 756 19.85 1.95 -23.07
C PHE A 756 20.73 1.59 -24.26
N SER A 757 20.74 0.31 -24.65
CA SER A 757 21.38 -0.11 -25.90
C SER A 757 20.88 0.73 -27.08
N ASN A 758 21.80 1.18 -27.95
CA ASN A 758 21.47 1.92 -29.17
C ASN A 758 20.54 1.15 -30.13
N LYS A 759 20.38 -0.17 -29.94
CA LYS A 759 19.48 -1.02 -30.72
C LYS A 759 18.06 -1.06 -30.14
N PHE A 760 17.85 -0.58 -28.91
CA PHE A 760 16.55 -0.64 -28.24
C PHE A 760 15.61 0.46 -28.71
N THR A 761 14.61 0.07 -29.51
CA THR A 761 13.63 0.98 -30.11
C THR A 761 12.41 1.26 -29.23
N GLY A 762 12.21 0.48 -28.16
CA GLY A 762 11.00 0.54 -27.33
C GLY A 762 9.76 -0.15 -27.92
N LYS A 763 9.82 -0.63 -29.17
CA LYS A 763 8.69 -1.29 -29.85
C LYS A 763 8.73 -2.80 -29.62
N ALA A 764 7.61 -3.38 -29.19
CA ALA A 764 7.53 -4.81 -28.92
C ALA A 764 7.75 -5.65 -30.19
N ALA A 765 7.23 -5.17 -31.33
CA ALA A 765 7.32 -5.87 -32.61
C ALA A 765 8.75 -6.07 -33.11
N ASP A 766 9.67 -5.14 -32.81
CA ASP A 766 11.08 -5.23 -33.22
C ASP A 766 11.82 -6.36 -32.49
N LEU A 767 11.31 -6.78 -31.32
CA LEU A 767 11.76 -7.95 -30.56
C LEU A 767 11.00 -9.23 -30.95
N GLY A 768 10.02 -9.13 -31.86
CA GLY A 768 9.11 -10.21 -32.24
C GLY A 768 8.11 -10.57 -31.13
N ILE A 769 7.72 -9.59 -30.32
CA ILE A 769 6.73 -9.70 -29.24
C ILE A 769 5.40 -9.11 -29.73
N GLY A 770 4.30 -9.84 -29.49
CA GLY A 770 2.95 -9.33 -29.69
C GLY A 770 2.31 -8.96 -28.35
N MET A 771 2.02 -7.68 -28.13
CA MET A 771 1.42 -7.19 -26.86
C MET A 771 0.07 -7.83 -26.51
N HIS A 772 -0.65 -8.32 -27.53
CA HIS A 772 -1.95 -8.98 -27.39
C HIS A 772 -1.89 -10.46 -27.80
N ARG A 773 -0.74 -11.12 -27.58
CA ARG A 773 -0.57 -12.55 -27.83
C ARG A 773 -1.67 -13.33 -27.10
N ARG A 774 -2.24 -14.33 -27.78
CA ARG A 774 -3.16 -15.34 -27.20
C ARG A 774 -2.86 -16.78 -27.63
N GLU A 775 -2.03 -16.96 -28.65
CA GLU A 775 -1.71 -18.28 -29.21
C GLU A 775 -0.49 -18.93 -28.55
N PRO A 776 -0.53 -20.26 -28.30
CA PRO A 776 0.59 -20.99 -27.73
C PRO A 776 1.77 -21.07 -28.70
N SER A 777 3.00 -21.03 -28.18
CA SER A 777 4.21 -21.12 -28.99
C SER A 777 4.79 -22.54 -29.05
N GLY A 778 4.37 -23.41 -28.12
CA GLY A 778 4.91 -24.75 -27.91
C GLY A 778 6.24 -24.78 -27.13
N ILE A 779 6.80 -23.62 -26.74
CA ILE A 779 7.98 -23.53 -25.88
C ILE A 779 7.52 -23.28 -24.45
N LYS A 780 7.86 -24.21 -23.55
CA LYS A 780 7.25 -24.27 -22.23
C LYS A 780 8.18 -23.73 -21.16
N ALA A 781 7.64 -22.87 -20.30
CA ALA A 781 8.28 -22.44 -19.06
C ALA A 781 7.42 -22.85 -17.86
N ALA A 782 8.01 -22.96 -16.67
CA ALA A 782 7.27 -23.18 -15.43
C ALA A 782 7.67 -22.19 -14.35
N ILE A 783 6.67 -21.62 -13.69
CA ILE A 783 6.87 -20.91 -12.42
C ILE A 783 6.87 -21.94 -11.30
N ILE A 784 8.00 -22.08 -10.62
CA ILE A 784 8.11 -22.91 -9.42
C ILE A 784 7.86 -22.00 -8.23
N ARG A 785 6.78 -22.24 -7.51
CA ARG A 785 6.39 -21.46 -6.31
C ARG A 785 6.11 -22.35 -5.10
N GLU A 786 6.37 -21.80 -3.92
CA GLU A 786 6.07 -22.42 -2.62
C GLU A 786 5.08 -21.53 -1.84
N LYS A 787 4.49 -22.05 -0.77
CA LYS A 787 3.68 -21.26 0.16
C LYS A 787 4.43 -20.02 0.63
N GLY A 788 3.76 -18.86 0.65
CA GLY A 788 4.35 -17.57 1.03
C GLY A 788 5.06 -16.81 -0.10
N VAL A 789 5.31 -17.45 -1.26
CA VAL A 789 5.77 -16.74 -2.47
C VAL A 789 4.68 -15.78 -2.96
N ASN A 790 5.10 -14.64 -3.52
CA ASN A 790 4.16 -13.59 -3.96
C ASN A 790 4.53 -12.87 -5.27
N GLY A 791 5.67 -13.18 -5.91
CA GLY A 791 6.07 -12.65 -7.21
C GLY A 791 5.78 -13.59 -8.39
N ASP A 792 4.75 -14.43 -8.29
CA ASP A 792 4.45 -15.50 -9.26
C ASP A 792 3.77 -14.98 -10.53
N ARG A 793 2.80 -14.08 -10.40
CA ARG A 793 1.93 -13.66 -11.52
C ARG A 793 2.65 -12.73 -12.51
N GLU A 794 3.40 -11.75 -12.03
CA GLU A 794 4.15 -10.83 -12.87
C GLU A 794 5.28 -11.53 -13.64
N MET A 795 5.96 -12.50 -13.00
CA MET A 795 6.98 -13.32 -13.66
C MET A 795 6.37 -14.18 -14.75
N ALA A 796 5.24 -14.84 -14.45
CA ALA A 796 4.52 -15.64 -15.43
C ALA A 796 4.10 -14.78 -16.64
N TYR A 797 3.63 -13.56 -16.41
CA TYR A 797 3.22 -12.69 -17.49
C TYR A 797 4.41 -12.19 -18.33
N ALA A 798 5.55 -11.84 -17.71
CA ALA A 798 6.75 -11.44 -18.44
C ALA A 798 7.27 -12.55 -19.38
N LEU A 799 7.29 -13.80 -18.91
CA LEU A 799 7.62 -14.97 -19.74
C LEU A 799 6.58 -15.20 -20.84
N TYR A 800 5.29 -15.10 -20.50
CA TYR A 800 4.20 -15.26 -21.45
C TYR A 800 4.31 -14.24 -22.60
N LEU A 801 4.54 -12.97 -22.26
CA LEU A 801 4.70 -11.89 -23.22
C LEU A 801 5.94 -12.11 -24.11
N ALA A 802 7.05 -12.59 -23.53
CA ALA A 802 8.25 -12.93 -24.29
C ALA A 802 8.08 -14.13 -25.26
N GLY A 803 7.02 -14.93 -25.08
CA GLY A 803 6.58 -15.98 -25.99
C GLY A 803 6.40 -17.36 -25.37
N PHE A 804 6.66 -17.56 -24.08
CA PHE A 804 6.53 -18.87 -23.44
C PHE A 804 5.08 -19.28 -23.19
N ASP A 805 4.82 -20.58 -23.22
CA ASP A 805 3.64 -21.18 -22.62
C ASP A 805 3.99 -21.52 -21.16
N VAL A 806 3.44 -20.75 -20.23
CA VAL A 806 3.88 -20.77 -18.83
C VAL A 806 2.96 -21.68 -18.01
N LYS A 807 3.54 -22.61 -17.27
CA LYS A 807 2.86 -23.54 -16.35
C LYS A 807 3.03 -23.08 -14.90
N ASP A 808 1.95 -23.08 -14.13
CA ASP A 808 1.99 -22.87 -12.67
C ASP A 808 2.34 -24.19 -11.96
N VAL A 809 3.50 -24.27 -11.31
CA VAL A 809 3.95 -25.47 -10.60
C VAL A 809 4.19 -25.12 -9.14
N HIS A 810 3.30 -25.58 -8.26
CA HIS A 810 3.51 -25.45 -6.83
C HIS A 810 4.49 -26.53 -6.36
N THR A 811 5.31 -26.27 -5.35
CA THR A 811 6.23 -27.27 -4.77
C THR A 811 5.50 -28.56 -4.35
N THR A 812 4.22 -28.45 -3.95
CA THR A 812 3.34 -29.60 -3.67
C THR A 812 3.12 -30.50 -4.90
N ASP A 813 3.13 -29.97 -6.12
CA ASP A 813 3.01 -30.75 -7.36
C ASP A 813 4.24 -31.63 -7.56
N LEU A 814 5.44 -31.08 -7.35
CA LEU A 814 6.72 -31.82 -7.42
C LEU A 814 6.82 -32.88 -6.32
N ILE A 815 6.47 -32.53 -5.07
CA ILE A 815 6.54 -33.43 -3.91
C ILE A 815 5.63 -34.65 -4.08
N ASN A 816 4.46 -34.46 -4.68
CA ASN A 816 3.52 -35.57 -4.92
C ASN A 816 3.87 -36.34 -6.20
N GLY A 817 4.69 -35.78 -7.09
CA GLY A 817 5.00 -36.33 -8.42
C GLY A 817 3.88 -36.11 -9.43
N ARG A 818 3.07 -35.04 -9.27
CA ARG A 818 2.07 -34.62 -10.28
C ARG A 818 2.72 -33.91 -11.48
N GLU A 819 3.93 -33.41 -11.30
CA GLU A 819 4.75 -32.74 -12.30
C GLU A 819 6.21 -33.18 -12.11
N ASP A 820 6.94 -33.40 -13.20
CA ASP A 820 8.34 -33.87 -13.21
C ASP A 820 9.27 -32.98 -14.04
N LEU A 821 8.73 -31.92 -14.66
CA LEU A 821 9.43 -30.91 -15.46
C LEU A 821 10.08 -31.44 -16.74
N SER A 822 9.80 -32.69 -17.13
CA SER A 822 10.39 -33.33 -18.31
C SER A 822 10.05 -32.60 -19.62
N ASP A 823 8.88 -31.98 -19.69
CA ASP A 823 8.39 -31.24 -20.86
C ASP A 823 8.67 -29.73 -20.83
N VAL A 824 9.31 -29.22 -19.76
CA VAL A 824 9.57 -27.79 -19.54
C VAL A 824 10.96 -27.42 -20.01
N ASN A 825 11.16 -26.30 -20.72
CA ASN A 825 12.49 -25.86 -21.15
C ASN A 825 13.10 -24.77 -20.25
N MET A 826 12.26 -24.02 -19.53
CA MET A 826 12.69 -22.97 -18.60
C MET A 826 11.96 -23.10 -17.27
N ILE A 827 12.68 -23.07 -16.15
CA ILE A 827 12.05 -22.90 -14.83
C ILE A 827 12.42 -21.56 -14.22
N VAL A 828 11.48 -20.97 -13.49
CA VAL A 828 11.75 -19.78 -12.70
C VAL A 828 11.34 -20.00 -11.26
N PHE A 829 12.30 -19.88 -10.34
CA PHE A 829 12.03 -19.73 -8.92
C PHE A 829 11.75 -18.26 -8.63
N VAL A 830 10.54 -17.97 -8.21
CA VAL A 830 10.02 -16.60 -8.07
C VAL A 830 10.28 -16.02 -6.69
N GLY A 831 10.16 -14.68 -6.57
CA GLY A 831 10.35 -13.94 -5.33
C GLY A 831 9.17 -14.01 -4.35
N GLY A 832 9.43 -13.64 -3.10
CA GLY A 832 8.44 -13.59 -2.03
C GLY A 832 9.03 -13.98 -0.67
N PHE A 833 8.20 -14.50 0.22
CA PHE A 833 8.57 -14.84 1.59
C PHE A 833 8.20 -16.29 1.89
N SER A 834 8.83 -17.25 1.21
CA SER A 834 8.54 -18.66 1.45
C SER A 834 8.77 -19.02 2.93
N ASN A 835 7.77 -19.63 3.58
CA ASN A 835 7.78 -19.90 5.02
C ASN A 835 8.02 -18.66 5.92
N SER A 836 7.70 -17.44 5.46
CA SER A 836 8.01 -16.18 6.16
C SER A 836 9.49 -15.98 6.50
N ASP A 837 10.40 -16.68 5.80
CA ASP A 837 11.84 -16.67 6.03
C ASP A 837 12.28 -17.04 7.47
N VAL A 838 11.43 -17.73 8.26
CA VAL A 838 11.64 -17.99 9.71
C VAL A 838 12.94 -18.76 10.04
N LEU A 839 13.42 -19.63 9.14
CA LEU A 839 14.67 -20.39 9.32
C LEU A 839 15.87 -19.74 8.62
N GLY A 840 15.69 -18.54 8.07
CA GLY A 840 16.50 -17.90 7.03
C GLY A 840 15.84 -18.08 5.67
N SER A 841 16.00 -17.07 4.79
CA SER A 841 15.21 -17.00 3.56
C SER A 841 15.40 -18.19 2.64
N ALA A 842 14.29 -18.67 2.07
CA ALA A 842 14.19 -19.82 1.17
C ALA A 842 14.71 -21.17 1.71
N LYS A 843 15.23 -21.27 2.94
CA LYS A 843 15.77 -22.54 3.47
C LYS A 843 14.69 -23.59 3.70
N GLY A 844 13.48 -23.17 4.12
CA GLY A 844 12.32 -24.06 4.22
C GLY A 844 11.92 -24.65 2.86
N TRP A 845 11.95 -23.81 1.81
CA TRP A 845 11.70 -24.23 0.44
C TRP A 845 12.80 -25.16 -0.08
N ALA A 846 14.08 -24.84 0.17
CA ALA A 846 15.21 -25.71 -0.16
C ALA A 846 15.07 -27.09 0.49
N GLY A 847 14.71 -27.14 1.78
CA GLY A 847 14.47 -28.40 2.48
C GLY A 847 13.34 -29.23 1.88
N ALA A 848 12.26 -28.58 1.43
CA ALA A 848 11.13 -29.25 0.77
C ALA A 848 11.52 -29.91 -0.56
N LEU A 849 12.49 -29.34 -1.28
CA LEU A 849 13.02 -29.90 -2.53
C LEU A 849 14.12 -30.94 -2.31
N LEU A 850 15.06 -30.70 -1.38
CA LEU A 850 16.21 -31.58 -1.13
C LEU A 850 15.81 -32.91 -0.47
N TYR A 851 14.91 -32.87 0.50
CA TYR A 851 14.58 -34.03 1.33
C TYR A 851 13.38 -34.84 0.84
N ASN A 852 12.77 -34.44 -0.28
CA ASN A 852 11.75 -35.22 -0.96
C ASN A 852 12.31 -35.81 -2.26
N GLU A 853 12.35 -37.14 -2.36
CA GLU A 853 12.99 -37.85 -3.47
C GLU A 853 12.41 -37.48 -4.84
N LYS A 854 11.08 -37.35 -4.96
CA LYS A 854 10.42 -37.01 -6.22
C LYS A 854 10.76 -35.59 -6.67
N ALA A 855 10.63 -34.63 -5.75
CA ALA A 855 10.94 -33.23 -6.04
C ALA A 855 12.42 -33.03 -6.39
N ARG A 856 13.32 -33.64 -5.63
CA ARG A 856 14.77 -33.61 -5.89
C ARG A 856 15.08 -34.16 -7.28
N THR A 857 14.55 -35.34 -7.61
CA THR A 857 14.79 -36.01 -8.89
C THR A 857 14.29 -35.17 -10.07
N ALA A 858 13.12 -34.52 -9.95
CA ALA A 858 12.60 -33.63 -10.98
C ALA A 858 13.54 -32.44 -11.26
N ILE A 859 14.06 -31.80 -10.20
CA ILE A 859 15.02 -30.69 -10.33
C ILE A 859 16.36 -31.18 -10.89
N GLU A 860 16.93 -32.27 -10.36
CA GLU A 860 18.20 -32.84 -10.85
C GLU A 860 18.11 -33.22 -12.34
N ASN A 861 17.03 -33.88 -12.76
CA ASN A 861 16.79 -34.23 -14.16
C ASN A 861 16.65 -32.99 -15.05
N PHE A 862 16.01 -31.92 -14.55
CA PHE A 862 15.92 -30.66 -15.29
C PHE A 862 17.29 -30.02 -15.52
N TYR A 863 18.15 -29.97 -14.49
CA TYR A 863 19.49 -29.37 -14.58
C TYR A 863 20.50 -30.24 -15.34
N ALA A 864 20.30 -31.56 -15.40
CA ALA A 864 21.13 -32.48 -16.18
C ALA A 864 20.98 -32.30 -17.70
N ARG A 865 19.87 -31.70 -18.14
CA ARG A 865 19.63 -31.40 -19.55
C ARG A 865 20.42 -30.17 -20.02
N LYS A 866 20.84 -30.21 -21.29
CA LYS A 866 21.63 -29.13 -21.92
C LYS A 866 20.78 -28.11 -22.68
N ASP A 867 19.49 -28.40 -22.89
CA ASP A 867 18.50 -27.57 -23.57
C ASP A 867 17.61 -26.77 -22.58
N THR A 868 18.05 -26.64 -21.33
CA THR A 868 17.29 -25.99 -20.25
C THR A 868 17.94 -24.72 -19.73
N LEU A 869 17.10 -23.76 -19.34
CA LEU A 869 17.47 -22.52 -18.64
C LEU A 869 16.78 -22.43 -17.27
N SER A 870 17.40 -21.74 -16.31
CA SER A 870 16.73 -21.39 -15.06
C SER A 870 17.00 -19.97 -14.61
N LEU A 871 16.01 -19.38 -13.95
CA LEU A 871 16.10 -18.07 -13.32
C LEU A 871 15.66 -18.15 -11.86
N GLY A 872 16.40 -17.52 -10.96
CA GLY A 872 16.02 -17.30 -9.57
C GLY A 872 15.98 -15.81 -9.29
N VAL A 873 14.82 -15.29 -8.89
CA VAL A 873 14.65 -13.86 -8.54
C VAL A 873 14.34 -13.71 -7.05
N CYS A 874 15.08 -12.85 -6.36
CA CYS A 874 14.92 -12.55 -4.93
C CYS A 874 14.88 -13.84 -4.08
N ASN A 875 13.72 -14.28 -3.59
CA ASN A 875 13.58 -15.55 -2.86
C ASN A 875 13.99 -16.78 -3.68
N GLY A 876 13.79 -16.74 -5.00
CA GLY A 876 14.32 -17.75 -5.91
C GLY A 876 15.84 -17.70 -6.08
N CYS A 877 16.46 -16.53 -5.99
CA CYS A 877 17.93 -16.41 -5.98
C CYS A 877 18.52 -17.00 -4.70
N GLN A 878 17.92 -16.69 -3.56
CA GLN A 878 18.25 -17.29 -2.27
C GLN A 878 18.10 -18.81 -2.32
N LEU A 879 17.02 -19.32 -2.93
CA LEU A 879 16.82 -20.75 -3.14
C LEU A 879 17.90 -21.38 -4.01
N MET A 880 18.19 -20.82 -5.18
CA MET A 880 19.22 -21.37 -6.09
C MET A 880 20.60 -21.40 -5.44
N THR A 881 20.90 -20.40 -4.61
CA THR A 881 22.13 -20.35 -3.80
C THR A 881 22.13 -21.44 -2.74
N ALA A 882 21.03 -21.61 -2.00
CA ALA A 882 20.89 -22.65 -0.98
C ALA A 882 20.93 -24.08 -1.55
N LEU A 883 20.40 -24.28 -2.77
CA LEU A 883 20.43 -25.54 -3.51
C LEU A 883 21.75 -25.74 -4.29
N LYS A 884 22.67 -24.77 -4.26
CA LYS A 884 23.98 -24.83 -4.92
C LYS A 884 23.90 -25.00 -6.44
N LEU A 885 22.85 -24.45 -7.06
CA LEU A 885 22.52 -24.72 -8.48
C LEU A 885 23.35 -23.88 -9.48
N VAL A 886 23.93 -22.76 -9.04
CA VAL A 886 24.68 -21.84 -9.94
C VAL A 886 26.13 -22.30 -10.13
N TYR A 887 26.78 -22.72 -9.03
CA TYR A 887 28.18 -23.18 -9.00
C TYR A 887 28.26 -24.53 -8.29
N PRO A 888 27.76 -25.62 -8.90
CA PRO A 888 27.72 -26.94 -8.27
C PRO A 888 29.13 -27.53 -8.01
N ASP A 889 30.13 -27.12 -8.79
CA ASP A 889 31.51 -27.64 -8.72
C ASP A 889 32.39 -26.96 -7.65
N HIS A 890 31.88 -25.93 -6.97
CA HIS A 890 32.61 -25.25 -5.90
C HIS A 890 32.55 -26.06 -4.60
N GLU A 891 33.65 -26.15 -3.84
CA GLU A 891 33.64 -26.79 -2.52
C GLU A 891 32.90 -25.93 -1.48
N GLU A 892 33.19 -24.63 -1.48
CA GLU A 892 32.47 -23.61 -0.71
C GLU A 892 31.62 -22.75 -1.65
N HIS A 893 30.35 -22.57 -1.33
CA HIS A 893 29.41 -21.86 -2.21
C HIS A 893 29.14 -20.44 -1.70
N PRO A 894 28.75 -19.51 -2.60
CA PRO A 894 28.20 -18.23 -2.20
C PRO A 894 27.02 -18.42 -1.23
N VAL A 895 26.83 -17.46 -0.33
CA VAL A 895 25.69 -17.44 0.59
C VAL A 895 24.99 -16.08 0.54
N MET A 896 23.71 -16.08 0.90
CA MET A 896 22.91 -14.87 1.07
C MET A 896 22.81 -14.52 2.55
N LEU A 897 23.13 -13.27 2.91
CA LEU A 897 23.09 -12.74 4.26
C LEU A 897 22.05 -11.62 4.39
N HIS A 898 21.75 -11.23 5.63
CA HIS A 898 21.00 -10.01 5.91
C HIS A 898 21.65 -8.78 5.26
N ASN A 899 20.82 -7.84 4.81
CA ASN A 899 21.29 -6.53 4.39
C ASN A 899 22.06 -5.85 5.53
N ASP A 900 23.08 -5.06 5.20
CA ASP A 900 23.84 -4.30 6.21
C ASP A 900 22.98 -3.27 6.98
N SER A 901 21.80 -2.90 6.46
CA SER A 901 20.83 -2.05 7.17
C SER A 901 20.01 -2.78 8.23
N HIS A 902 20.04 -4.12 8.27
CA HIS A 902 19.16 -4.97 9.09
C HIS A 902 17.66 -4.66 8.93
N LYS A 903 17.30 -4.01 7.82
CA LYS A 903 15.95 -3.57 7.47
C LYS A 903 15.61 -4.14 6.10
N PHE A 904 14.33 -4.44 5.88
CA PHE A 904 13.85 -4.68 4.52
C PHE A 904 14.05 -3.42 3.68
N GLU A 905 14.61 -3.57 2.49
CA GLU A 905 14.83 -2.46 1.56
C GLU A 905 13.93 -2.63 0.35
N SER A 906 13.24 -1.54 0.00
CA SER A 906 12.43 -1.44 -1.20
C SER A 906 12.70 -0.12 -1.88
N ASN A 907 13.43 -0.17 -3.00
CA ASN A 907 13.89 1.00 -3.74
C ASN A 907 13.86 0.72 -5.25
N PHE A 908 13.89 1.78 -6.06
CA PHE A 908 14.21 1.70 -7.48
C PHE A 908 15.62 2.24 -7.66
N VAL A 909 16.54 1.43 -8.17
CA VAL A 909 17.99 1.72 -8.18
C VAL A 909 18.60 1.54 -9.57
N ASN A 910 19.77 2.14 -9.79
CA ASN A 910 20.58 1.89 -10.97
C ASN A 910 21.36 0.57 -10.83
N VAL A 911 21.38 -0.22 -11.90
CA VAL A 911 22.24 -1.39 -12.06
C VAL A 911 23.01 -1.33 -13.37
N ASP A 912 24.24 -1.84 -13.34
CA ASP A 912 25.11 -2.00 -14.49
C ASP A 912 25.13 -3.47 -14.91
N ILE A 913 24.88 -3.73 -16.21
CA ILE A 913 24.94 -5.07 -16.78
C ILE A 913 26.36 -5.36 -17.25
N ASN A 914 27.01 -6.32 -16.61
CA ASN A 914 28.39 -6.67 -16.88
C ASN A 914 28.49 -7.64 -18.06
N HIS A 915 29.62 -7.58 -18.78
CA HIS A 915 29.97 -8.65 -19.73
C HIS A 915 30.11 -9.98 -18.98
N SER A 916 29.34 -10.99 -19.39
CA SER A 916 29.30 -12.28 -18.71
C SER A 916 28.83 -13.39 -19.65
N ASN A 917 28.82 -14.63 -19.18
CA ASN A 917 28.27 -15.74 -19.95
C ASN A 917 26.72 -15.77 -19.95
N SER A 918 26.04 -14.86 -19.23
CA SER A 918 24.58 -14.90 -19.06
C SER A 918 23.84 -14.85 -20.39
N ILE A 919 23.13 -15.92 -20.72
CA ILE A 919 22.30 -16.00 -21.94
C ILE A 919 21.19 -14.95 -21.89
N MET A 920 20.50 -14.85 -20.75
CA MET A 920 19.39 -13.91 -20.60
C MET A 920 19.85 -12.46 -20.75
N LEU A 921 20.98 -12.07 -20.15
CA LEU A 921 21.41 -10.66 -20.15
C LEU A 921 22.30 -10.26 -21.33
N SER A 922 22.56 -11.18 -22.27
CA SER A 922 23.52 -10.99 -23.38
C SER A 922 23.25 -9.76 -24.26
N SER A 923 22.00 -9.41 -24.57
CA SER A 923 21.69 -8.22 -25.38
C SER A 923 21.78 -6.89 -24.59
N LEU A 924 21.82 -6.98 -23.25
CA LEU A 924 21.81 -5.85 -22.33
C LEU A 924 23.20 -5.50 -21.80
N GLU A 925 24.25 -6.25 -22.16
CA GLU A 925 25.62 -5.97 -21.70
C GLU A 925 26.06 -4.53 -21.97
N GLY A 926 26.65 -3.90 -20.95
CA GLY A 926 27.07 -2.50 -20.99
C GLY A 926 25.95 -1.49 -20.74
N CYS A 927 24.69 -1.90 -20.66
CA CYS A 927 23.60 -0.99 -20.29
C CYS A 927 23.67 -0.63 -18.80
N ARG A 928 23.19 0.57 -18.49
CA ARG A 928 22.79 0.98 -17.14
C ARG A 928 21.28 1.12 -17.10
N LEU A 929 20.61 0.37 -16.24
CA LEU A 929 19.15 0.29 -16.20
C LEU A 929 18.62 0.55 -14.79
N GLY A 930 17.34 0.95 -14.70
CA GLY A 930 16.61 1.06 -13.45
C GLY A 930 15.92 -0.26 -13.11
N VAL A 931 15.96 -0.69 -11.85
CA VAL A 931 15.30 -1.93 -11.41
C VAL A 931 14.76 -1.83 -9.99
N TRP A 932 13.68 -2.55 -9.72
CA TRP A 932 13.12 -2.69 -8.38
C TRP A 932 13.97 -3.65 -7.52
N ILE A 933 14.20 -3.27 -6.27
CA ILE A 933 14.67 -4.17 -5.22
C ILE A 933 13.64 -4.22 -4.10
N ALA A 934 13.48 -5.38 -3.48
CA ALA A 934 12.51 -5.64 -2.41
C ALA A 934 12.97 -6.86 -1.58
N HIS A 935 13.88 -6.66 -0.63
CA HIS A 935 14.43 -7.75 0.19
C HIS A 935 15.05 -7.29 1.52
N GLY A 936 15.06 -8.17 2.53
CA GLY A 936 15.81 -7.99 3.79
C GLY A 936 17.08 -8.86 3.91
N GLU A 937 17.23 -9.85 3.04
CA GLU A 937 18.32 -10.84 3.01
C GLU A 937 18.93 -10.96 1.61
N GLY A 938 19.36 -9.83 1.04
CA GLY A 938 19.87 -9.77 -0.34
C GLY A 938 21.38 -9.69 -0.49
N LYS A 939 22.15 -9.76 0.60
CA LYS A 939 23.60 -9.57 0.56
C LYS A 939 24.30 -10.83 0.05
N PHE A 940 24.90 -10.76 -1.14
CA PHE A 940 25.83 -11.79 -1.60
C PHE A 940 27.13 -11.75 -0.78
N ASN A 941 27.55 -12.92 -0.31
CA ASN A 941 28.86 -13.13 0.30
C ASN A 941 29.58 -14.31 -0.37
N PHE A 942 30.82 -14.08 -0.79
CA PHE A 942 31.58 -15.03 -1.61
C PHE A 942 32.80 -15.61 -0.88
N PRO A 943 33.00 -16.95 -0.90
CA PRO A 943 34.18 -17.58 -0.29
C PRO A 943 35.46 -17.47 -1.13
N TYR A 944 35.36 -17.20 -2.43
CA TYR A 944 36.51 -17.08 -3.33
C TYR A 944 36.66 -15.66 -3.90
N PHE A 945 37.75 -15.41 -4.62
CA PHE A 945 37.99 -14.15 -5.31
C PHE A 945 37.03 -13.93 -6.48
N LYS A 946 36.85 -12.64 -6.85
CA LYS A 946 35.91 -12.17 -7.87
C LYS A 946 36.01 -12.92 -9.21
N ASP A 947 37.22 -13.31 -9.63
CA ASP A 947 37.51 -13.98 -10.90
C ASP A 947 36.96 -15.41 -10.99
N LYS A 948 36.50 -15.98 -9.87
CA LYS A 948 35.83 -17.29 -9.82
C LYS A 948 34.33 -17.22 -10.12
N TYR A 949 33.78 -16.03 -10.34
CA TYR A 949 32.35 -15.84 -10.53
C TYR A 949 32.05 -15.06 -11.81
N ASN A 950 31.06 -15.55 -12.57
CA ASN A 950 30.41 -14.79 -13.63
C ASN A 950 29.39 -13.85 -13.01
N ILE A 951 29.83 -12.63 -12.69
CA ILE A 951 28.96 -11.56 -12.19
C ILE A 951 28.24 -10.93 -13.39
N ALA A 952 26.94 -11.15 -13.50
CA ALA A 952 26.15 -10.69 -14.65
C ALA A 952 25.56 -9.28 -14.44
N MET A 953 25.38 -8.85 -13.19
CA MET A 953 24.82 -7.54 -12.84
C MET A 953 25.40 -7.04 -11.52
N SER A 954 25.64 -5.73 -11.44
CA SER A 954 26.05 -5.03 -10.21
C SER A 954 25.17 -3.81 -9.96
N TYR A 955 24.98 -3.43 -8.70
CA TYR A 955 24.47 -2.10 -8.35
C TYR A 955 25.47 -1.04 -8.84
N SER A 956 24.98 0.03 -9.47
CA SER A 956 25.85 1.04 -10.10
C SER A 956 26.62 1.92 -9.11
N PHE A 957 26.24 1.89 -7.83
CA PHE A 957 26.90 2.59 -6.74
C PHE A 957 27.24 1.58 -5.65
N ASP A 958 28.38 1.79 -4.97
CA ASP A 958 28.85 0.89 -3.92
C ASP A 958 28.29 1.26 -2.54
N GLU A 959 27.87 2.52 -2.35
CA GLU A 959 27.36 3.02 -1.08
C GLU A 959 25.84 2.87 -0.94
N TYR A 960 25.38 2.68 0.30
CA TYR A 960 23.96 2.69 0.65
C TYR A 960 23.34 4.08 0.39
N PRO A 961 22.13 4.18 -0.19
CA PRO A 961 21.20 3.09 -0.54
C PRO A 961 21.33 2.52 -1.96
N GLY A 962 22.21 3.07 -2.81
CA GLY A 962 22.43 2.61 -4.18
C GLY A 962 22.86 1.14 -4.27
N ASN A 963 23.76 0.70 -3.37
CA ASN A 963 23.88 -0.71 -2.98
C ASN A 963 23.01 -0.95 -1.73
N PRO A 964 21.80 -1.52 -1.88
CA PRO A 964 20.82 -1.57 -0.80
C PRO A 964 21.19 -2.57 0.30
N ASN A 965 22.04 -3.55 0.01
CA ASN A 965 22.28 -4.70 0.90
C ASN A 965 23.74 -4.85 1.35
N GLY A 966 24.68 -4.15 0.71
CA GLY A 966 26.10 -4.23 1.03
C GLY A 966 26.81 -5.46 0.46
N SER A 967 26.30 -6.01 -0.65
CA SER A 967 26.92 -7.15 -1.33
C SER A 967 28.37 -6.89 -1.73
N ASP A 968 29.21 -7.92 -1.62
CA ASP A 968 30.60 -7.90 -2.10
C ASP A 968 30.64 -7.48 -3.58
N TRP A 969 31.52 -6.53 -3.92
CA TRP A 969 31.64 -5.92 -5.27
C TRP A 969 30.33 -5.40 -5.86
N SER A 970 29.38 -5.02 -5.01
CA SER A 970 28.06 -4.54 -5.39
C SER A 970 27.30 -5.52 -6.27
N VAL A 971 27.55 -6.82 -6.13
CA VAL A 971 26.91 -7.86 -6.94
C VAL A 971 25.40 -7.84 -6.73
N ALA A 972 24.66 -7.83 -7.84
CA ALA A 972 23.20 -7.93 -7.87
C ALA A 972 22.72 -9.22 -8.56
N ALA A 973 23.52 -9.80 -9.46
CA ALA A 973 23.26 -11.09 -10.10
C ALA A 973 24.53 -11.87 -10.48
N ILE A 974 24.43 -13.20 -10.42
CA ILE A 974 25.45 -14.16 -10.84
C ILE A 974 24.84 -15.20 -11.81
N CYS A 975 25.63 -15.72 -12.74
CA CYS A 975 25.21 -16.83 -13.61
C CYS A 975 26.16 -18.03 -13.54
N SER A 976 25.68 -19.20 -13.96
CA SER A 976 26.50 -20.41 -14.10
C SER A 976 27.61 -20.21 -15.14
N ASN A 977 28.65 -21.06 -15.07
CA ASN A 977 29.79 -20.99 -15.99
C ASN A 977 29.39 -21.11 -17.47
N ASP A 978 28.33 -21.85 -17.76
CA ASP A 978 27.77 -22.01 -19.11
C ASP A 978 26.67 -20.98 -19.45
N GLY A 979 26.36 -20.07 -18.54
CA GLY A 979 25.40 -18.98 -18.75
C GLY A 979 23.92 -19.33 -18.63
N ARG A 980 23.57 -20.61 -18.44
CA ARG A 980 22.17 -21.10 -18.51
C ARG A 980 21.34 -20.84 -17.25
N HIS A 981 22.00 -20.69 -16.11
CA HIS A 981 21.33 -20.57 -14.81
C HIS A 981 21.68 -19.21 -14.19
N LEU A 982 20.69 -18.33 -14.08
CA LEU A 982 20.84 -16.96 -13.61
C LEU A 982 20.16 -16.78 -12.25
N ALA A 983 20.87 -16.22 -11.27
CA ALA A 983 20.34 -15.89 -9.96
C ALA A 983 20.54 -14.40 -9.67
N MET A 984 19.47 -13.68 -9.35
CA MET A 984 19.49 -12.24 -9.13
C MET A 984 18.58 -11.79 -7.98
N MET A 985 18.99 -10.76 -7.24
CA MET A 985 18.17 -10.17 -6.19
C MET A 985 17.15 -9.13 -6.69
N PRO A 986 17.45 -8.29 -7.69
CA PRO A 986 16.48 -7.35 -8.25
C PRO A 986 15.35 -8.02 -9.04
N HIS A 987 14.21 -7.32 -9.15
CA HIS A 987 12.98 -7.80 -9.79
C HIS A 987 12.78 -7.21 -11.19
N ILE A 988 13.38 -7.84 -12.21
CA ILE A 988 13.25 -7.41 -13.62
C ILE A 988 11.84 -7.68 -14.19
N GLU A 989 11.10 -8.63 -13.62
CA GLU A 989 9.71 -8.94 -13.95
C GLU A 989 8.72 -7.91 -13.42
N ARG A 990 9.17 -6.98 -12.57
CA ARG A 990 8.37 -5.84 -12.10
C ARG A 990 8.74 -4.55 -12.86
N ALA A 991 9.53 -4.66 -13.93
CA ALA A 991 10.08 -3.52 -14.67
C ALA A 991 10.20 -3.79 -16.18
N PHE A 992 9.42 -4.69 -16.77
CA PHE A 992 9.48 -4.98 -18.20
C PHE A 992 8.59 -4.05 -19.06
N LEU A 993 7.80 -3.18 -18.43
CA LEU A 993 6.98 -2.16 -19.09
C LEU A 993 7.33 -0.75 -18.59
N PRO A 994 7.25 0.31 -19.43
CA PRO A 994 7.64 1.66 -19.02
C PRO A 994 6.83 2.22 -17.84
N TRP A 995 5.54 1.92 -17.77
CA TRP A 995 4.66 2.41 -16.69
C TRP A 995 4.94 1.74 -15.33
N GLN A 996 5.69 0.63 -15.31
CA GLN A 996 6.14 0.00 -14.06
C GLN A 996 7.38 0.70 -13.48
N TRP A 997 8.02 1.60 -14.24
CA TRP A 997 9.18 2.34 -13.78
C TRP A 997 8.71 3.64 -13.10
N PRO A 998 9.09 3.88 -11.83
CA PRO A 998 8.70 5.11 -11.14
C PRO A 998 9.36 6.34 -11.77
N TYR A 999 10.51 6.14 -12.42
CA TYR A 999 11.22 7.12 -13.25
C TYR A 999 11.64 6.46 -14.57
N TYR A 1000 11.17 7.01 -15.70
CA TYR A 1000 11.48 6.53 -17.04
C TYR A 1000 12.02 7.71 -17.87
N PRO A 1001 12.97 7.51 -18.81
CA PRO A 1001 13.56 8.59 -19.58
C PRO A 1001 12.54 9.47 -20.29
N GLU A 1002 12.75 10.79 -20.24
CA GLU A 1002 11.93 11.73 -21.00
C GLU A 1002 12.02 11.47 -22.52
N GLY A 1003 10.96 11.82 -23.25
CA GLY A 1003 10.89 11.63 -24.70
C GLY A 1003 10.61 10.20 -25.17
N ARG A 1004 10.51 9.23 -24.25
CA ARG A 1004 10.22 7.81 -24.54
C ARG A 1004 8.80 7.38 -24.16
N ASN A 1005 7.86 8.33 -24.13
CA ASN A 1005 6.46 8.08 -23.75
C ASN A 1005 5.70 7.14 -24.70
N MET A 1006 6.27 6.86 -25.89
CA MET A 1006 5.71 5.98 -26.90
C MET A 1006 6.26 4.55 -26.85
N ASP A 1007 7.19 4.26 -25.93
CA ASP A 1007 7.73 2.91 -25.76
C ASP A 1007 6.60 1.98 -25.26
N GLU A 1008 6.50 0.81 -25.87
CA GLU A 1008 5.51 -0.23 -25.53
C GLU A 1008 6.04 -1.18 -24.44
N VAL A 1009 7.37 -1.36 -24.42
CA VAL A 1009 8.11 -2.23 -23.51
C VAL A 1009 9.33 -1.51 -22.96
N ALA A 1010 9.83 -1.95 -21.81
CA ALA A 1010 11.10 -1.50 -21.24
C ALA A 1010 12.22 -2.52 -21.53
N PRO A 1011 13.51 -2.13 -21.47
CA PRO A 1011 14.63 -2.98 -21.88
C PRO A 1011 14.68 -4.37 -21.20
N TRP A 1012 14.18 -4.50 -19.97
CA TRP A 1012 14.17 -5.77 -19.24
C TRP A 1012 13.40 -6.89 -19.94
N ILE A 1013 12.47 -6.59 -20.85
CA ILE A 1013 11.78 -7.63 -21.63
C ILE A 1013 12.74 -8.43 -22.51
N GLU A 1014 13.86 -7.83 -22.95
CA GLU A 1014 14.87 -8.49 -23.76
C GLU A 1014 15.47 -9.70 -23.04
N ALA A 1015 15.58 -9.65 -21.70
CA ALA A 1015 16.14 -10.76 -20.93
C ALA A 1015 15.31 -12.04 -21.08
N PHE A 1016 13.99 -11.91 -21.00
CA PHE A 1016 13.06 -13.01 -21.21
C PHE A 1016 13.02 -13.44 -22.67
N ARG A 1017 13.15 -12.49 -23.61
CA ARG A 1017 13.18 -12.79 -25.04
C ARG A 1017 14.45 -13.52 -25.46
N ASN A 1018 15.59 -13.18 -24.88
CA ASN A 1018 16.85 -13.89 -25.09
C ASN A 1018 16.74 -15.35 -24.63
N ALA A 1019 16.12 -15.59 -23.46
CA ALA A 1019 15.84 -16.95 -22.99
C ALA A 1019 14.96 -17.73 -23.98
N PHE A 1020 13.87 -17.13 -24.46
CA PHE A 1020 12.98 -17.74 -25.44
C PHE A 1020 13.71 -18.10 -26.74
N ASN A 1021 14.49 -17.16 -27.28
CA ASN A 1021 15.22 -17.35 -28.53
C ASN A 1021 16.29 -18.43 -28.40
N TRP A 1022 17.01 -18.47 -27.27
CA TRP A 1022 18.01 -19.51 -27.02
C TRP A 1022 17.37 -20.89 -26.99
N ILE A 1023 16.26 -21.07 -26.25
CA ILE A 1023 15.54 -22.36 -26.19
C ILE A 1023 15.03 -22.74 -27.58
N LYS A 1024 14.42 -21.81 -28.31
CA LYS A 1024 13.91 -22.05 -29.67
C LYS A 1024 14.99 -22.59 -30.62
N ASN A 1025 16.22 -22.13 -30.45
CA ASN A 1025 17.36 -22.51 -31.31
C ASN A 1025 18.09 -23.77 -30.83
N ASN A 1026 17.80 -24.28 -29.63
CA ASN A 1026 18.46 -25.46 -29.03
C ASN A 1026 17.48 -26.61 -28.73
N LYS A 1027 16.23 -26.52 -29.23
CA LYS A 1027 15.17 -27.52 -29.06
C LYS A 1027 15.26 -28.65 -30.09
#